data_AF-A0A6C0K7J7-F1
#
_entry.id   AF-A0A6C0K7J7-F1
#
_cell.length_a   1.000
_cell.length_b   1.000
_cell.length_c   1.000
_cell.angle_alpha   90.00
_cell.angle_beta   90.00
_cell.angle_gamma   90.00
#
_symmetry.space_group_name_H-M   'P 1'
#
loop_
_entity.id
_entity.type
_entity.pdbx_description
1 polymer ?
#
loop_
_entity_poly.entity_id
_entity_poly.type
_entity_poly.pdbx_seq_one_letter_code
_entity_poly.pdbx_strand_id
1 'polypeptide(L)'
;MIGRNPKTGAPIKIMKSDVSIWKNNKTLVYKTEGPSTIADYRWNRYDLVVSGCSEELMAWKPHVVVLTSYEPLVEAWLETEAAKKMRFILISSKVIDAIGDTVFQGFGLSNVLCLEEFPTMFPYLGGLWDGSVEDAVLCAALVFRYVRLIGVNSRHPRMLKLELAPRFSVFKTEDVKIPEPLVLIQQYYKPTQAKRQKELDRCLKKNLENPLVDKIILFMESNDIQLPRDEKNKIQKVPLKARLTYADCIEAVQTHVGAGSIVAFANTDIYLDAITTRTLWSIDLHDTVLALLRYEDEIDAAEAKIFGPRADSQDTWILHSDSVMDRTWKLDSFRIPFGQAGCDNAILVEFLRAKFRITNPASSIRTFHVHKSEIRNYDPRNIVDRPVYMYAEPTGVHELDPIYTWTGWADKVIPYEPLARKLNATNPKMLLTFVAQMNRNPDFVWSPTGPNEYVPPIGQDRQIDISGGAFVSPTGLVYGYSKLFVGSTEAQKKVWSENAISHLMPAQQCESMMAFPLDDKWVQDPSLYTLFYLSRVLLQKKTHPTASFWCKKSQSLLPSFNLFKWPMPGGNLLHHGPQTQAFADTIVGRTAHSVRIQKPEIDALRSSLVVPWTSTVDSSTKNIVLVRDSAHIKDVIEEDLRKIASSLKFTVRIVEANASPTKWQDVLEGASHIVVSTSDKNLKIPSWASLWMAPKDASVLELQEDREPSDDLLHLTAAADLKWTLLQYSRSTADGFRKFVVAEFTKWLEKESGVTVKSEEVSAVPGLPIVSVPPKSMRYGFFGHKGDSFRELVDLWSERGLVQKKEDATLTLCWLGPIGTILLYDRPTYEWLERTTEKELEFKMLLAGNPVPLVKKSKPWIFWARQPRLVESLVEQGVCTKGYDERTDSLVFYGRIENDKQGQHRQNVDGWKSLCSQFSMPVGSQQAYALGPEEYLKALANSRFGLSLRGYGPKCNREIELVSMGCVPVVTEGVDMDNYCEPFIKDTHYLRVSNPEDAEAQMKSITAEKWQEMSTACKEWWKRNASAEGSWNRTKVLANI
;
A
#
# COMPACT_ATOMS: atom_id res chain seq x y z
N MET A 1 -16.28 22.93 -3.10
CA MET A 1 -17.31 22.48 -2.14
C MET A 1 -18.03 23.71 -1.58
N ILE A 2 -19.33 23.64 -1.26
CA ILE A 2 -20.10 24.76 -0.70
C ILE A 2 -20.39 24.45 0.77
N GLY A 3 -19.97 25.33 1.69
CA GLY A 3 -20.27 25.30 3.11
C GLY A 3 -21.16 26.49 3.53
N ARG A 4 -21.40 26.64 4.84
CA ARG A 4 -22.11 27.80 5.41
C ARG A 4 -21.34 28.38 6.59
N ASN A 5 -21.33 29.71 6.72
CA ASN A 5 -20.75 30.39 7.86
C ASN A 5 -21.56 30.03 9.13
N PRO A 6 -20.92 29.55 10.22
CA PRO A 6 -21.64 29.11 11.41
C PRO A 6 -22.32 30.24 12.19
N LYS A 7 -21.90 31.50 11.98
CA LYS A 7 -22.47 32.68 12.65
C LYS A 7 -23.51 33.40 11.78
N THR A 8 -23.23 33.58 10.49
CA THR A 8 -24.09 34.36 9.59
C THR A 8 -25.01 33.51 8.72
N GLY A 9 -24.78 32.20 8.61
CA GLY A 9 -25.52 31.28 7.73
C GLY A 9 -25.24 31.48 6.23
N ALA A 10 -24.41 32.46 5.88
CA ALA A 10 -24.05 32.82 4.51
C ALA A 10 -23.30 31.68 3.81
N PRO A 11 -23.49 31.49 2.48
CA PRO A 11 -22.78 30.47 1.74
C PRO A 11 -21.27 30.77 1.67
N ILE A 12 -20.46 29.74 1.87
CA ILE A 12 -19.00 29.78 1.80
C ILE A 12 -18.52 28.85 0.67
N LYS A 13 -17.58 29.31 -0.15
CA LYS A 13 -16.89 28.46 -1.13
C LYS A 13 -15.55 27.95 -0.56
N ILE A 14 -15.33 26.65 -0.60
CA ILE A 14 -14.05 26.03 -0.22
C ILE A 14 -13.29 25.61 -1.48
N MET A 15 -12.06 26.10 -1.60
CA MET A 15 -11.04 25.70 -2.56
C MET A 15 -10.02 24.79 -1.89
N LYS A 16 -9.47 23.85 -2.64
CA LYS A 16 -8.37 22.98 -2.20
C LYS A 16 -7.21 23.12 -3.17
N SER A 17 -5.99 22.97 -2.65
CA SER A 17 -4.76 23.00 -3.43
C SER A 17 -3.80 21.94 -2.90
N ASP A 18 -3.26 21.15 -3.81
CA ASP A 18 -2.20 20.14 -3.61
C ASP A 18 -0.90 20.55 -4.31
N VAL A 19 -0.77 21.83 -4.67
CA VAL A 19 0.41 22.37 -5.37
C VAL A 19 1.66 22.13 -4.54
N SER A 20 2.65 21.49 -5.15
CA SER A 20 3.94 21.18 -4.55
C SER A 20 5.04 22.16 -4.97
N ILE A 21 6.21 22.02 -4.35
CA ILE A 21 7.42 22.78 -4.63
C ILE A 21 8.61 21.83 -4.73
N TRP A 22 9.68 22.26 -5.40
CA TRP A 22 10.85 21.42 -5.66
C TRP A 22 12.16 22.22 -5.53
N LYS A 23 13.28 21.52 -5.41
CA LYS A 23 14.62 22.10 -5.18
C LYS A 23 15.26 22.71 -6.43
N ASN A 24 14.60 23.67 -7.07
CA ASN A 24 15.12 24.39 -8.24
C ASN A 24 16.27 25.38 -7.95
N ASN A 25 16.63 25.58 -6.68
CA ASN A 25 17.76 26.43 -6.27
C ASN A 25 18.81 25.62 -5.46
N LYS A 26 18.83 24.29 -5.58
CA LYS A 26 19.78 23.41 -4.89
C LYS A 26 21.22 23.79 -5.30
N THR A 27 21.99 24.27 -4.33
CA THR A 27 23.30 24.89 -4.57
C THR A 27 24.41 24.17 -3.80
N LEU A 28 25.51 23.89 -4.50
CA LEU A 28 26.78 23.46 -3.91
C LEU A 28 27.77 24.61 -3.98
N VAL A 29 28.49 24.88 -2.89
CA VAL A 29 29.51 25.94 -2.84
C VAL A 29 30.87 25.32 -2.53
N TYR A 30 31.82 25.55 -3.42
CA TYR A 30 33.21 25.17 -3.22
C TYR A 30 33.95 26.23 -2.41
N LYS A 31 34.57 25.78 -1.31
CA LYS A 31 35.38 26.63 -0.41
C LYS A 31 36.82 26.15 -0.41
N THR A 32 37.73 27.10 -0.67
CA THR A 32 39.19 26.89 -0.72
C THR A 32 39.93 27.43 0.51
N GLU A 33 39.24 28.23 1.33
CA GLU A 33 39.76 28.88 2.54
C GLU A 33 38.73 28.73 3.66
N GLY A 34 39.15 28.88 4.92
CA GLY A 34 38.26 28.83 6.08
C GLY A 34 37.32 30.03 6.17
N PRO A 35 36.30 29.96 7.05
CA PRO A 35 35.45 31.13 7.32
C PRO A 35 36.27 32.21 8.04
N SER A 36 36.29 33.43 7.48
CA SER A 36 37.10 34.55 7.98
C SER A 36 36.30 35.54 8.83
N THR A 37 35.01 35.71 8.52
CA THR A 37 34.10 36.63 9.20
C THR A 37 32.83 35.93 9.67
N ILE A 38 32.10 36.54 10.63
CA ILE A 38 30.80 36.01 11.07
C ILE A 38 29.79 35.95 9.90
N ALA A 39 29.89 36.88 8.95
CA ALA A 39 29.02 36.91 7.78
C ALA A 39 29.23 35.71 6.84
N ASP A 40 30.43 35.13 6.84
CA ASP A 40 30.79 33.98 6.00
C ASP A 40 29.97 32.74 6.39
N TYR A 41 29.58 32.59 7.65
CA TYR A 41 28.77 31.44 8.09
C TYR A 41 27.38 31.38 7.44
N ARG A 42 26.90 32.45 6.77
CA ARG A 42 25.68 32.36 5.96
C ARG A 42 25.83 31.40 4.78
N TRP A 43 27.04 31.15 4.27
CA TRP A 43 27.27 30.14 3.24
C TRP A 43 26.85 28.72 3.67
N ASN A 44 26.79 28.43 4.97
CA ASN A 44 26.30 27.14 5.50
C ASN A 44 24.80 26.89 5.22
N ARG A 45 24.08 27.87 4.67
CA ARG A 45 22.70 27.72 4.17
C ARG A 45 22.63 26.86 2.92
N TYR A 46 23.72 26.79 2.14
CA TYR A 46 23.88 25.87 1.03
C TYR A 46 24.65 24.61 1.45
N ASP A 47 24.69 23.60 0.57
CA ASP A 47 25.63 22.49 0.76
C ASP A 47 27.03 22.96 0.37
N LEU A 48 28.04 22.47 1.09
CA LEU A 48 29.43 22.91 0.96
C LEU A 48 30.33 21.75 0.54
N VAL A 49 31.29 22.04 -0.34
CA VAL A 49 32.39 21.15 -0.72
C VAL A 49 33.72 21.83 -0.45
N VAL A 50 34.69 21.06 0.04
CA VAL A 50 36.08 21.50 0.25
C VAL A 50 37.05 20.50 -0.39
N SER A 51 38.26 20.95 -0.68
CA SER A 51 39.37 20.11 -1.15
C SER A 51 40.43 19.98 -0.06
N GLY A 52 40.55 18.79 0.53
CA GLY A 52 41.40 18.56 1.70
C GLY A 52 40.67 18.59 3.03
N CYS A 53 41.41 18.35 4.11
CA CYS A 53 40.89 18.11 5.45
C CYS A 53 41.57 18.93 6.55
N SER A 54 42.16 20.08 6.21
CA SER A 54 42.76 20.99 7.19
C SER A 54 41.72 21.49 8.20
N GLU A 55 42.14 21.79 9.42
CA GLU A 55 41.26 22.29 10.49
C GLU A 55 40.50 23.55 10.05
N GLU A 56 41.17 24.44 9.30
CA GLU A 56 40.60 25.65 8.72
C GLU A 56 39.43 25.35 7.76
N LEU A 57 39.60 24.39 6.84
CA LEU A 57 38.55 23.99 5.91
C LEU A 57 37.42 23.24 6.64
N MET A 58 37.75 22.44 7.63
CA MET A 58 36.78 21.67 8.40
C MET A 58 35.95 22.52 9.36
N ALA A 59 36.38 23.74 9.67
CA ALA A 59 35.58 24.72 10.39
C ALA A 59 34.25 25.08 9.66
N TRP A 60 34.20 24.90 8.33
CA TRP A 60 32.95 25.02 7.55
C TRP A 60 31.93 23.92 7.84
N LYS A 61 32.35 22.77 8.38
CA LYS A 61 31.54 21.55 8.48
C LYS A 61 30.95 21.16 7.11
N PRO A 62 31.81 20.86 6.12
CA PRO A 62 31.39 20.61 4.75
C PRO A 62 30.48 19.38 4.64
N HIS A 63 29.75 19.30 3.53
CA HIS A 63 28.93 18.14 3.19
C HIS A 63 29.70 17.16 2.28
N VAL A 64 30.67 17.66 1.52
CA VAL A 64 31.48 16.87 0.60
C VAL A 64 32.94 17.24 0.80
N VAL A 65 33.81 16.24 0.91
CA VAL A 65 35.27 16.43 0.93
C VAL A 65 35.85 15.78 -0.32
N VAL A 66 36.69 16.51 -1.05
CA VAL A 66 37.40 16.03 -2.25
C VAL A 66 38.87 15.85 -1.92
N LEU A 67 39.41 14.67 -2.23
CA LEU A 67 40.79 14.25 -1.96
C LEU A 67 41.44 13.73 -3.26
N THR A 68 42.20 14.58 -3.94
CA THR A 68 42.84 14.23 -5.24
C THR A 68 44.32 13.88 -5.13
N SER A 69 44.95 14.15 -3.99
CA SER A 69 46.37 13.91 -3.73
C SER A 69 46.60 13.44 -2.29
N TYR A 70 47.59 12.57 -2.10
CA TYR A 70 47.97 12.06 -0.78
C TYR A 70 48.76 13.08 0.02
N GLU A 71 48.39 13.23 1.30
CA GLU A 71 49.14 13.94 2.34
C GLU A 71 49.00 13.17 3.67
N PRO A 72 50.01 13.17 4.56
CA PRO A 72 49.91 12.46 5.85
C PRO A 72 48.70 12.87 6.70
N LEU A 73 48.27 14.13 6.60
CA LEU A 73 47.07 14.62 7.28
C LEU A 73 45.79 13.95 6.77
N VAL A 74 45.72 13.63 5.47
CA VAL A 74 44.55 12.97 4.86
C VAL A 74 44.37 11.57 5.43
N GLU A 75 45.44 10.79 5.50
CA GLU A 75 45.42 9.45 6.08
C GLU A 75 44.98 9.49 7.55
N ALA A 76 45.59 10.37 8.35
CA ALA A 76 45.22 10.55 9.75
C ALA A 76 43.76 11.00 9.92
N TRP A 77 43.25 11.84 9.01
CA TRP A 77 41.86 12.29 9.07
C TRP A 77 40.86 11.18 8.70
N LEU A 78 41.18 10.33 7.72
CA LEU A 78 40.31 9.24 7.27
C LEU A 78 40.02 8.20 8.38
N GLU A 79 40.94 8.04 9.34
CA GLU A 79 40.75 7.19 10.52
C GLU A 79 39.74 7.75 11.54
N THR A 80 39.44 9.05 11.46
CA THR A 80 38.64 9.73 12.49
C THR A 80 37.14 9.45 12.37
N GLU A 81 36.44 9.59 13.51
CA GLU A 81 34.96 9.58 13.53
C GLU A 81 34.33 10.72 12.72
N ALA A 82 35.05 11.82 12.49
CA ALA A 82 34.57 12.91 11.65
C ALA A 82 34.48 12.49 10.18
N ALA A 83 35.46 11.73 9.68
CA ALA A 83 35.43 11.18 8.32
C ALA A 83 34.27 10.20 8.13
N LYS A 84 34.04 9.29 9.09
CA LYS A 84 32.92 8.33 9.05
C LYS A 84 31.54 8.99 9.07
N LYS A 85 31.41 10.14 9.73
CA LYS A 85 30.16 10.93 9.79
C LYS A 85 30.00 11.93 8.64
N MET A 86 31.01 12.07 7.78
CA MET A 86 30.94 12.94 6.61
C MET A 86 29.84 12.43 5.67
N ARG A 87 29.14 13.33 4.96
CA ARG A 87 28.08 12.89 4.06
C ARG A 87 28.66 12.18 2.82
N PHE A 88 29.68 12.75 2.20
CA PHE A 88 30.41 12.11 1.10
C PHE A 88 31.90 12.48 1.11
N ILE A 89 32.75 11.49 0.80
CA ILE A 89 34.17 11.65 0.54
C ILE A 89 34.43 11.23 -0.90
N LEU A 90 34.89 12.15 -1.74
CA LEU A 90 35.30 11.85 -3.12
C LEU A 90 36.81 11.73 -3.12
N ILE A 91 37.32 10.59 -3.56
CA ILE A 91 38.74 10.27 -3.48
C ILE A 91 39.25 9.82 -4.85
N SER A 92 40.46 10.24 -5.22
CA SER A 92 41.17 9.67 -6.36
C SER A 92 41.86 8.38 -5.94
N SER A 93 41.90 7.39 -6.83
CA SER A 93 42.64 6.15 -6.66
C SER A 93 44.11 6.40 -6.29
N LYS A 94 44.72 7.49 -6.76
CA LYS A 94 46.09 7.89 -6.37
C LYS A 94 46.29 8.03 -4.86
N VAL A 95 45.25 8.45 -4.13
CA VAL A 95 45.29 8.58 -2.67
C VAL A 95 45.17 7.21 -2.02
N ILE A 96 44.28 6.35 -2.54
CA ILE A 96 44.10 4.97 -2.06
C ILE A 96 45.38 4.17 -2.30
N ASP A 97 45.97 4.26 -3.49
CA ASP A 97 47.21 3.59 -3.89
C ASP A 97 48.39 3.99 -2.99
N ALA A 98 48.46 5.27 -2.58
CA ALA A 98 49.50 5.79 -1.70
C ALA A 98 49.35 5.31 -0.24
N ILE A 99 48.11 5.17 0.25
CA ILE A 99 47.81 4.64 1.60
C ILE A 99 47.98 3.10 1.63
N GLY A 100 47.62 2.44 0.53
CA GLY A 100 47.56 1.00 0.38
C GLY A 100 46.17 0.43 0.73
N ASP A 101 45.66 -0.44 -0.15
CA ASP A 101 44.30 -1.00 -0.08
C ASP A 101 43.92 -1.58 1.29
N THR A 102 44.82 -2.36 1.90
CA THR A 102 44.58 -2.99 3.21
C THR A 102 44.39 -1.98 4.33
N VAL A 103 45.21 -0.92 4.33
CA VAL A 103 45.15 0.15 5.33
C VAL A 103 43.87 0.96 5.12
N PHE A 104 43.59 1.34 3.87
CA PHE A 104 42.40 2.09 3.51
C PHE A 104 41.10 1.34 3.87
N GLN A 105 41.02 0.04 3.59
CA GLN A 105 39.90 -0.81 3.99
C GLN A 105 39.75 -0.88 5.52
N GLY A 106 40.87 -0.84 6.26
CA GLY A 106 40.89 -0.82 7.73
C GLY A 106 40.18 0.38 8.35
N PHE A 107 40.01 1.49 7.61
CA PHE A 107 39.30 2.68 8.10
C PHE A 107 37.78 2.46 8.23
N GLY A 108 37.21 1.49 7.50
CA GLY A 108 35.79 1.15 7.59
C GLY A 108 34.83 2.24 7.10
N LEU A 109 35.23 3.00 6.08
CA LEU A 109 34.42 4.09 5.51
C LEU A 109 33.36 3.54 4.55
N SER A 110 32.11 3.98 4.71
CA SER A 110 30.96 3.58 3.85
C SER A 110 30.42 4.71 2.98
N ASN A 111 31.03 5.88 3.07
CA ASN A 111 30.61 7.15 2.47
C ASN A 111 31.62 7.66 1.41
N VAL A 112 32.43 6.75 0.86
CA VAL A 112 33.48 7.06 -0.12
C VAL A 112 33.00 6.78 -1.53
N LEU A 113 33.32 7.67 -2.47
CA LEU A 113 33.13 7.49 -3.91
C LEU A 113 34.47 7.70 -4.63
N CYS A 114 34.87 6.73 -5.44
CA CYS A 114 36.10 6.80 -6.23
C CYS A 114 35.87 7.60 -7.52
N LEU A 115 36.65 8.66 -7.74
CA LEU A 115 36.49 9.55 -8.90
C LEU A 115 36.73 8.82 -10.24
N GLU A 116 37.64 7.85 -10.25
CA GLU A 116 37.96 7.03 -11.41
C GLU A 116 36.80 6.10 -11.84
N GLU A 117 35.85 5.81 -10.95
CA GLU A 117 34.66 5.00 -11.27
C GLU A 117 33.52 5.82 -11.91
N PHE A 118 33.55 7.15 -11.77
CA PHE A 118 32.48 8.04 -12.22
C PHE A 118 32.14 7.90 -13.70
N PRO A 119 33.11 7.77 -14.64
CA PRO A 119 32.79 7.64 -16.06
C PRO A 119 31.98 6.37 -16.36
N THR A 120 32.23 5.30 -15.61
CA THR A 120 31.53 4.02 -15.75
C THR A 120 30.14 4.06 -15.10
N MET A 121 30.02 4.71 -13.93
CA MET A 121 28.76 4.78 -13.18
C MET A 121 27.82 5.87 -13.70
N PHE A 122 28.37 6.98 -14.18
CA PHE A 122 27.64 8.21 -14.51
C PHE A 122 28.03 8.72 -15.91
N PRO A 123 27.72 7.97 -16.98
CA PRO A 123 28.11 8.32 -18.35
C PRO A 123 27.58 9.69 -18.83
N TYR A 124 26.50 10.20 -18.22
CA TYR A 124 25.98 11.54 -18.49
C TYR A 124 26.92 12.69 -18.06
N LEU A 125 28.04 12.39 -17.39
CA LEU A 125 29.14 13.32 -17.15
C LEU A 125 30.00 13.57 -18.41
N GLY A 126 29.82 12.78 -19.46
CA GLY A 126 30.57 12.86 -20.70
C GLY A 126 31.94 12.17 -20.60
N GLY A 127 33.02 12.95 -20.60
CA GLY A 127 34.40 12.42 -20.56
C GLY A 127 34.87 11.98 -19.18
N LEU A 128 36.03 11.31 -19.14
CA LEU A 128 36.76 10.99 -17.90
C LEU A 128 36.96 12.26 -17.05
N TRP A 129 37.08 12.08 -15.73
CA TRP A 129 37.55 13.16 -14.88
C TRP A 129 39.02 13.47 -15.19
N ASP A 130 39.42 14.74 -15.17
CA ASP A 130 40.69 15.19 -15.76
C ASP A 130 41.88 15.23 -14.77
N GLY A 131 41.68 14.80 -13.53
CA GLY A 131 42.69 14.84 -12.49
C GLY A 131 42.64 16.09 -11.60
N SER A 132 41.91 17.13 -12.00
CA SER A 132 41.85 18.40 -11.27
C SER A 132 40.77 18.42 -10.19
N VAL A 133 40.99 19.26 -9.17
CA VAL A 133 40.01 19.49 -8.09
C VAL A 133 38.75 20.16 -8.61
N GLU A 134 38.87 21.13 -9.53
CA GLU A 134 37.72 21.80 -10.13
C GLU A 134 36.80 20.81 -10.84
N ASP A 135 37.39 19.88 -11.59
CA ASP A 135 36.63 18.86 -12.31
C ASP A 135 36.00 17.82 -11.36
N ALA A 136 36.70 17.42 -10.29
CA ALA A 136 36.13 16.57 -9.24
C ALA A 136 34.92 17.23 -8.54
N VAL A 137 35.00 18.54 -8.27
CA VAL A 137 33.89 19.32 -7.70
C VAL A 137 32.72 19.44 -8.69
N LEU A 138 32.99 19.65 -9.98
CA LEU A 138 31.96 19.65 -11.03
C LEU A 138 31.26 18.30 -11.12
N CYS A 139 32.03 17.21 -11.14
CA CYS A 139 31.51 15.84 -11.10
C CYS A 139 30.62 15.62 -9.87
N ALA A 140 31.05 16.05 -8.67
CA ALA A 140 30.25 15.98 -7.45
C ALA A 140 28.92 16.73 -7.61
N ALA A 141 28.97 17.97 -8.11
CA ALA A 141 27.79 18.79 -8.30
C ALA A 141 26.77 18.10 -9.23
N LEU A 142 27.27 17.50 -10.31
CA LEU A 142 26.45 16.82 -11.32
C LEU A 142 25.83 15.53 -10.79
N VAL A 143 26.63 14.64 -10.19
CA VAL A 143 26.19 13.35 -9.64
C VAL A 143 25.15 13.55 -8.53
N PHE A 144 25.37 14.52 -7.63
CA PHE A 144 24.44 14.83 -6.54
C PHE A 144 23.26 15.73 -6.96
N ARG A 145 23.15 16.03 -8.26
CA ARG A 145 22.07 16.78 -8.89
C ARG A 145 21.85 18.18 -8.32
N TYR A 146 22.92 18.93 -8.11
CA TYR A 146 22.81 20.35 -7.82
C TYR A 146 22.42 21.12 -9.07
N VAL A 147 21.60 22.17 -8.92
CA VAL A 147 21.23 23.05 -10.04
C VAL A 147 22.26 24.16 -10.20
N ARG A 148 22.96 24.51 -9.12
CA ARG A 148 23.95 25.58 -9.07
C ARG A 148 25.23 25.12 -8.40
N LEU A 149 26.37 25.50 -8.95
CA LEU A 149 27.68 25.36 -8.35
C LEU A 149 28.35 26.74 -8.26
N ILE A 150 28.85 27.08 -7.08
CA ILE A 150 29.55 28.34 -6.82
C ILE A 150 30.99 28.03 -6.45
N GLY A 151 31.93 28.85 -6.95
CA GLY A 151 33.36 28.76 -6.61
C GLY A 151 34.20 28.01 -7.64
N VAL A 152 33.65 27.70 -8.81
CA VAL A 152 34.37 27.05 -9.93
C VAL A 152 34.28 27.91 -11.19
N ASN A 153 35.25 27.78 -12.09
CA ASN A 153 35.27 28.51 -13.36
C ASN A 153 34.17 28.02 -14.32
N SER A 154 33.26 28.92 -14.71
CA SER A 154 32.17 28.65 -15.66
C SER A 154 32.64 28.24 -17.06
N ARG A 155 33.90 28.51 -17.42
CA ARG A 155 34.50 28.13 -18.70
C ARG A 155 35.22 26.77 -18.69
N HIS A 156 35.04 25.96 -17.64
CA HIS A 156 35.66 24.64 -17.56
C HIS A 156 35.33 23.78 -18.80
N PRO A 157 36.29 23.08 -19.43
CA PRO A 157 36.05 22.33 -20.67
C PRO A 157 34.94 21.27 -20.56
N ARG A 158 34.71 20.69 -19.38
CA ARG A 158 33.59 19.76 -19.14
C ARG A 158 32.24 20.40 -19.46
N MET A 159 32.03 21.67 -19.08
CA MET A 159 30.75 22.36 -19.29
C MET A 159 30.36 22.49 -20.77
N LEU A 160 31.36 22.57 -21.67
CA LEU A 160 31.12 22.63 -23.12
C LEU A 160 30.71 21.29 -23.73
N LYS A 161 30.94 20.17 -23.02
CA LYS A 161 30.70 18.81 -23.49
C LYS A 161 29.45 18.17 -22.88
N LEU A 162 28.83 18.82 -21.90
CA LEU A 162 27.67 18.28 -21.18
C LEU A 162 26.37 18.65 -21.89
N GLU A 163 25.58 17.65 -22.27
CA GLU A 163 24.21 17.86 -22.77
C GLU A 163 23.30 18.53 -21.73
N LEU A 164 23.65 18.42 -20.45
CA LEU A 164 22.90 18.95 -19.32
C LEU A 164 23.21 20.42 -19.01
N ALA A 165 24.17 21.05 -19.70
CA ALA A 165 24.62 22.42 -19.43
C ALA A 165 23.48 23.46 -19.36
N PRO A 166 22.40 23.42 -20.17
CA PRO A 166 21.29 24.36 -20.03
C PRO A 166 20.51 24.24 -18.70
N ARG A 167 20.70 23.14 -17.95
CA ARG A 167 19.97 22.80 -16.72
C ARG A 167 20.82 22.93 -15.45
N PHE A 168 22.11 23.26 -15.58
CA PHE A 168 23.07 23.38 -14.49
C PHE A 168 23.93 24.64 -14.67
N SER A 169 24.01 25.47 -13.64
CA SER A 169 24.71 26.76 -13.71
C SER A 169 25.92 26.82 -12.80
N VAL A 170 27.03 27.35 -13.31
CA VAL A 170 28.29 27.52 -12.58
C VAL A 170 28.60 28.99 -12.43
N PHE A 171 28.95 29.41 -11.22
CA PHE A 171 29.24 30.80 -10.87
C PHE A 171 30.57 30.90 -10.14
N LYS A 172 31.27 32.03 -10.32
CA LYS A 172 32.35 32.39 -9.42
C LYS A 172 31.79 32.96 -8.12
N THR A 173 32.57 32.91 -7.05
CA THR A 173 32.13 33.37 -5.73
C THR A 173 31.84 34.87 -5.72
N GLU A 174 32.67 35.66 -6.40
CA GLU A 174 32.54 37.12 -6.51
C GLU A 174 31.30 37.58 -7.31
N ASP A 175 30.75 36.71 -8.15
CA ASP A 175 29.57 37.00 -8.97
C ASP A 175 28.25 36.72 -8.24
N VAL A 176 28.30 36.16 -7.03
CA VAL A 176 27.12 35.72 -6.29
C VAL A 176 27.03 36.40 -4.93
N LYS A 177 25.85 36.93 -4.61
CA LYS A 177 25.57 37.44 -3.27
C LYS A 177 25.59 36.31 -2.25
N ILE A 178 26.12 36.60 -1.06
CA ILE A 178 25.98 35.72 0.10
C ILE A 178 24.49 35.40 0.36
N PRO A 179 24.16 34.20 0.88
CA PRO A 179 22.76 33.76 1.01
C PRO A 179 21.87 34.76 1.76
N GLU A 180 20.62 34.92 1.31
CA GLU A 180 19.71 35.91 1.87
C GLU A 180 19.47 35.68 3.37
N PRO A 181 19.35 36.76 4.18
CA PRO A 181 18.97 36.66 5.57
C PRO A 181 17.53 36.13 5.73
N LEU A 182 17.26 35.43 6.83
CA LEU A 182 15.93 35.02 7.28
C LEU A 182 15.47 35.95 8.40
N VAL A 183 14.36 36.62 8.17
CA VAL A 183 13.71 37.50 9.14
C VAL A 183 12.42 36.86 9.65
N LEU A 184 12.29 36.72 10.97
CA LEU A 184 11.09 36.22 11.61
C LEU A 184 10.24 37.40 12.12
N ILE A 185 8.93 37.37 11.85
CA ILE A 185 7.97 38.34 12.40
C ILE A 185 7.01 37.61 13.33
N GLN A 186 6.94 38.06 14.57
CA GLN A 186 6.06 37.51 15.60
C GLN A 186 5.52 38.62 16.50
N GLN A 187 4.40 38.36 17.15
CA GLN A 187 3.90 39.18 18.25
C GLN A 187 4.33 38.57 19.59
N TYR A 188 4.54 39.40 20.60
CA TYR A 188 4.78 39.00 21.98
C TYR A 188 3.87 39.78 22.93
N TYR A 189 3.23 39.07 23.86
CA TYR A 189 2.25 39.61 24.79
C TYR A 189 2.42 38.98 26.18
N LYS A 190 1.82 39.59 27.20
CA LYS A 190 1.83 39.08 28.58
C LYS A 190 0.57 38.25 28.84
N PRO A 191 0.63 36.90 28.85
CA PRO A 191 -0.52 36.07 29.21
C PRO A 191 -0.89 36.22 30.69
N THR A 192 -2.15 35.93 31.03
CA THR A 192 -2.64 35.92 32.42
C THR A 192 -2.06 34.78 33.26
N GLN A 193 -1.66 33.68 32.61
CA GLN A 193 -1.23 32.45 33.28
C GLN A 193 0.29 32.27 33.17
N ALA A 194 0.96 32.01 34.30
CA ALA A 194 2.41 31.82 34.35
C ALA A 194 2.92 30.62 33.52
N LYS A 195 2.11 29.55 33.40
CA LYS A 195 2.46 28.39 32.56
C LYS A 195 2.56 28.80 31.08
N ARG A 196 1.62 29.62 30.60
CA ARG A 196 1.64 30.15 29.23
C ARG A 196 2.83 31.09 29.00
N GLN A 197 3.17 31.94 29.98
CA GLN A 197 4.37 32.78 29.90
C GLN A 197 5.63 31.94 29.64
N LYS A 198 5.83 30.86 30.42
CA LYS A 198 6.98 29.95 30.24
C LYS A 198 7.04 29.31 28.85
N GLU A 199 5.88 28.98 28.25
CA GLU A 199 5.82 28.46 26.88
C GLU A 199 6.29 29.50 25.86
N LEU A 200 5.80 30.74 25.96
CA LEU A 200 6.20 31.83 25.06
C LEU A 200 7.69 32.18 25.23
N ASP A 201 8.20 32.19 26.45
CA ASP A 201 9.62 32.42 26.76
C ASP A 201 10.50 31.34 26.12
N ARG A 202 10.11 30.07 26.28
CA ARG A 202 10.79 28.94 25.66
C ARG A 202 10.80 29.07 24.14
N CYS A 203 9.65 29.40 23.55
CA CYS A 203 9.50 29.53 22.11
C CYS A 203 10.40 30.64 21.54
N LEU A 204 10.35 31.84 22.12
CA LEU A 204 11.20 32.96 21.71
C LEU A 204 12.68 32.64 21.90
N LYS A 205 13.06 32.00 23.02
CA LYS A 205 14.45 31.56 23.25
C LYS A 205 14.94 30.60 22.17
N LYS A 206 14.13 29.64 21.73
CA LYS A 206 14.49 28.71 20.64
C LYS A 206 14.72 29.44 19.31
N ASN A 207 13.90 30.44 18.98
CA ASN A 207 14.11 31.25 17.78
C ASN A 207 15.37 32.13 17.87
N LEU A 208 15.70 32.67 19.06
CA LEU A 208 16.94 33.42 19.29
C LEU A 208 18.19 32.53 19.12
N GLU A 209 18.13 31.29 19.62
CA GLU A 209 19.19 30.28 19.50
C GLU A 209 19.38 29.77 18.07
N ASN A 210 18.33 29.78 17.24
CA ASN A 210 18.38 29.27 15.86
C ASN A 210 19.42 30.06 15.02
N PRO A 211 20.47 29.41 14.49
CA PRO A 211 21.53 30.08 13.75
C PRO A 211 21.08 30.61 12.38
N LEU A 212 19.95 30.14 11.84
CA LEU A 212 19.45 30.56 10.54
C LEU A 212 18.62 31.85 10.63
N VAL A 213 18.00 32.15 11.78
CA VAL A 213 17.22 33.37 12.00
C VAL A 213 18.18 34.53 12.28
N ASP A 214 18.27 35.49 11.36
CA ASP A 214 19.18 36.64 11.46
C ASP A 214 18.56 37.77 12.28
N LYS A 215 17.24 37.99 12.14
CA LYS A 215 16.52 39.11 12.74
C LYS A 215 15.10 38.69 13.13
N ILE A 216 14.60 39.23 14.24
CA ILE A 216 13.22 39.05 14.70
C ILE A 216 12.54 40.42 14.81
N ILE A 217 11.56 40.70 13.96
CA ILE A 217 10.64 41.83 14.15
C ILE A 217 9.59 41.40 15.16
N LEU A 218 9.72 41.89 16.39
CA LEU A 218 8.88 41.48 17.51
C LEU A 218 7.88 42.58 17.85
N PHE A 219 6.62 42.34 17.52
CA PHE A 219 5.54 43.24 17.85
C PHE A 219 5.17 43.14 19.34
N MET A 220 5.16 44.25 20.06
CA MET A 220 5.00 44.30 21.52
C MET A 220 3.68 44.98 21.91
N GLU A 221 2.85 44.30 22.71
CA GLU A 221 1.63 44.92 23.27
C GLU A 221 1.94 45.99 24.33
N SER A 222 3.07 45.87 25.03
CA SER A 222 3.58 46.86 25.97
C SER A 222 5.11 46.81 26.05
N ASN A 223 5.74 47.97 26.31
CA ASN A 223 7.18 48.09 26.50
C ASN A 223 7.66 47.53 27.86
N ASP A 224 6.76 47.33 28.81
CA ASP A 224 7.07 46.86 30.17
C ASP A 224 7.20 45.34 30.28
N ILE A 225 7.06 44.62 29.15
CA ILE A 225 7.16 43.17 29.10
C ILE A 225 8.65 42.77 29.08
N GLN A 226 9.08 42.00 30.09
CA GLN A 226 10.41 41.43 30.12
C GLN A 226 10.51 40.29 29.09
N LEU A 227 11.55 40.34 28.26
CA LEU A 227 11.83 39.33 27.24
C LEU A 227 13.00 38.43 27.69
N PRO A 228 13.09 37.19 27.17
CA PRO A 228 14.31 36.40 27.23
C PRO A 228 15.53 37.19 26.73
N ARG A 229 16.71 36.86 27.28
CA ARG A 229 17.97 37.51 26.91
C ARG A 229 18.29 37.26 25.43
N ASP A 230 18.46 38.34 24.68
CA ASP A 230 18.91 38.31 23.29
C ASP A 230 20.41 38.60 23.22
N GLU A 231 21.21 37.54 23.31
CA GLU A 231 22.68 37.65 23.33
C GLU A 231 23.27 38.12 22.00
N LYS A 232 22.51 37.96 20.89
CA LYS A 232 22.97 38.24 19.53
C LYS A 232 22.34 39.50 18.93
N ASN A 233 21.56 40.26 19.71
CA ASN A 233 20.85 41.47 19.28
C ASN A 233 19.99 41.27 18.02
N LYS A 234 19.28 40.14 17.94
CA LYS A 234 18.39 39.81 16.82
C LYS A 234 17.06 40.55 16.87
N ILE A 235 16.60 41.00 18.03
CA ILE A 235 15.25 41.56 18.22
C ILE A 235 15.21 43.03 17.83
N GLN A 236 14.31 43.36 16.89
CA GLN A 236 13.79 44.71 16.69
C GLN A 236 12.37 44.78 17.24
N LYS A 237 12.15 45.59 18.28
CA LYS A 237 10.84 45.77 18.90
C LYS A 237 10.00 46.77 18.10
N VAL A 238 8.72 46.45 17.88
CA VAL A 238 7.75 47.34 17.23
C VAL A 238 6.50 47.43 18.11
N PRO A 239 6.07 48.62 18.57
CA PRO A 239 4.89 48.72 19.43
C PRO A 239 3.60 48.45 18.66
N LEU A 240 2.75 47.55 19.17
CA LEU A 240 1.41 47.26 18.62
C LEU A 240 0.46 46.81 19.74
N LYS A 241 -0.47 47.69 20.11
CA LYS A 241 -1.44 47.45 21.21
C LYS A 241 -2.65 46.58 20.81
N ALA A 242 -2.67 46.07 19.58
CA ALA A 242 -3.74 45.23 19.04
C ALA A 242 -3.19 43.86 18.62
N ARG A 243 -4.07 42.91 18.31
CA ARG A 243 -3.67 41.61 17.77
C ARG A 243 -2.98 41.80 16.40
N LEU A 244 -1.83 41.17 16.20
CA LEU A 244 -1.09 41.22 14.94
C LEU A 244 -1.97 40.71 13.78
N THR A 245 -1.95 41.43 12.65
CA THR A 245 -2.64 41.06 11.41
C THR A 245 -1.65 40.77 10.29
N TYR A 246 -2.10 40.09 9.22
CA TYR A 246 -1.25 39.88 8.04
C TYR A 246 -0.89 41.19 7.31
N ALA A 247 -1.74 42.21 7.40
CA ALA A 247 -1.44 43.55 6.88
C ALA A 247 -0.24 44.18 7.61
N ASP A 248 -0.18 44.06 8.94
CA ASP A 248 0.95 44.55 9.73
C ASP A 248 2.25 43.81 9.38
N CYS A 249 2.17 42.51 9.10
CA CYS A 249 3.31 41.72 8.63
C CYS A 249 3.83 42.21 7.27
N ILE A 250 2.93 42.45 6.30
CA ILE A 250 3.29 42.99 4.98
C ILE A 250 3.92 44.38 5.10
N GLU A 251 3.32 45.25 5.91
CA GLU A 251 3.85 46.60 6.16
C GLU A 251 5.22 46.55 6.85
N ALA A 252 5.42 45.64 7.81
CA ALA A 252 6.72 45.42 8.44
C ALA A 252 7.79 44.96 7.43
N VAL A 253 7.42 44.13 6.44
CA VAL A 253 8.35 43.80 5.34
C VAL A 253 8.76 45.06 4.60
N GLN A 254 7.79 45.91 4.24
CA GLN A 254 8.05 47.14 3.47
C GLN A 254 8.84 48.21 4.25
N THR A 255 8.66 48.29 5.57
CA THR A 255 9.18 49.40 6.39
C THR A 255 10.36 49.04 7.28
N HIS A 256 10.53 47.77 7.64
CA HIS A 256 11.55 47.32 8.61
C HIS A 256 12.48 46.22 8.09
N VAL A 257 12.09 45.49 7.04
CA VAL A 257 12.90 44.43 6.42
C VAL A 257 13.56 44.92 5.14
N GLY A 258 12.77 45.42 4.17
CA GLY A 258 13.24 45.77 2.84
C GLY A 258 13.42 44.55 1.92
N ALA A 259 14.01 44.79 0.74
CA ALA A 259 14.28 43.80 -0.29
C ALA A 259 15.44 42.83 0.08
N GLY A 260 15.51 41.67 -0.57
CA GLY A 260 16.62 40.72 -0.52
C GLY A 260 16.69 39.85 0.74
N SER A 261 15.54 39.56 1.35
CA SER A 261 15.40 38.69 2.55
C SER A 261 14.32 37.62 2.36
N ILE A 262 14.50 36.46 2.99
CA ILE A 262 13.42 35.50 3.24
C ILE A 262 12.70 35.93 4.52
N VAL A 263 11.37 35.96 4.51
CA VAL A 263 10.57 36.40 5.66
C VAL A 263 9.60 35.33 6.08
N ALA A 264 9.62 34.99 7.37
CA ALA A 264 8.66 34.10 8.00
C ALA A 264 7.76 34.90 8.95
N PHE A 265 6.44 34.79 8.81
CA PHE A 265 5.47 35.27 9.79
C PHE A 265 4.93 34.06 10.54
N ALA A 266 4.92 34.08 11.86
CA ALA A 266 4.48 32.93 12.64
C ALA A 266 3.67 33.33 13.88
N ASN A 267 2.85 32.40 14.38
CA ASN A 267 2.21 32.56 15.69
C ASN A 267 3.27 32.63 16.81
N THR A 268 2.96 33.32 17.92
CA THR A 268 3.89 33.59 19.03
C THR A 268 4.47 32.33 19.68
N ASP A 269 3.76 31.22 19.60
CA ASP A 269 4.11 29.92 20.16
C ASP A 269 4.71 28.95 19.11
N ILE A 270 5.21 29.49 17.99
CA ILE A 270 5.91 28.72 16.96
C ILE A 270 7.40 29.05 16.93
N TYR A 271 8.25 28.02 16.89
CA TYR A 271 9.66 28.17 16.53
C TYR A 271 10.05 27.38 15.29
N LEU A 272 11.05 27.89 14.57
CA LEU A 272 11.55 27.28 13.34
C LEU A 272 12.61 26.22 13.65
N ASP A 273 12.52 25.05 13.01
CA ASP A 273 13.55 24.01 13.12
C ASP A 273 14.78 24.36 12.28
N ALA A 274 15.95 24.51 12.89
CA ALA A 274 17.17 24.88 12.18
C ALA A 274 17.57 23.87 11.09
N ILE A 275 17.33 22.57 11.30
CA ILE A 275 17.75 21.54 10.35
C ILE A 275 16.93 21.63 9.06
N THR A 276 15.60 21.60 9.18
CA THR A 276 14.72 21.59 8.00
C THR A 276 14.50 22.96 7.38
N THR A 277 14.62 24.06 8.15
CA THR A 277 14.52 25.45 7.64
C THR A 277 15.62 25.77 6.62
N ARG A 278 16.77 25.08 6.68
CA ARG A 278 17.83 25.22 5.66
C ARG A 278 17.35 24.92 4.23
N THR A 279 16.28 24.13 4.09
CA THR A 279 15.66 23.82 2.78
C THR A 279 15.19 25.06 2.03
N LEU A 280 14.89 26.17 2.72
CA LEU A 280 14.43 27.42 2.10
C LEU A 280 15.39 27.97 1.04
N TRP A 281 16.70 27.78 1.21
CA TRP A 281 17.72 28.22 0.24
C TRP A 281 17.92 27.25 -0.93
N SER A 282 17.27 26.08 -0.91
CA SER A 282 17.29 25.12 -2.01
C SER A 282 16.10 25.27 -2.97
N ILE A 283 15.16 26.16 -2.67
CA ILE A 283 13.93 26.41 -3.44
C ILE A 283 13.87 27.87 -3.87
N ASP A 284 13.15 28.15 -4.95
CA ASP A 284 12.80 29.50 -5.36
C ASP A 284 11.51 29.96 -4.67
N LEU A 285 11.62 31.00 -3.84
CA LEU A 285 10.53 31.61 -3.10
C LEU A 285 9.95 32.85 -3.78
N HIS A 286 10.50 33.30 -4.90
CA HIS A 286 9.88 34.39 -5.64
C HIS A 286 8.45 33.98 -6.06
N ASP A 287 7.53 34.88 -5.76
CA ASP A 287 6.10 34.78 -6.03
C ASP A 287 5.47 33.52 -5.43
N THR A 288 6.07 32.99 -4.36
CA THR A 288 5.61 31.81 -3.64
C THR A 288 5.43 32.12 -2.16
N VAL A 289 4.30 31.70 -1.59
CA VAL A 289 4.06 31.69 -0.14
C VAL A 289 3.95 30.25 0.33
N LEU A 290 4.84 29.86 1.25
CA LEU A 290 4.71 28.61 1.99
C LEU A 290 3.73 28.85 3.14
N ALA A 291 2.70 28.02 3.27
CA ALA A 291 1.73 28.06 4.35
C ALA A 291 1.83 26.75 5.15
N LEU A 292 2.71 26.72 6.15
CA LEU A 292 3.13 25.51 6.83
C LEU A 292 2.19 25.13 7.96
N LEU A 293 1.82 23.84 7.99
CA LEU A 293 1.39 23.20 9.23
C LEU A 293 2.52 23.14 10.26
N ARG A 294 2.15 22.83 11.49
CA ARG A 294 3.05 22.72 12.63
C ARG A 294 3.19 21.29 13.14
N TYR A 295 4.29 21.05 13.83
CA TYR A 295 4.57 19.86 14.62
C TYR A 295 4.34 20.18 16.09
N GLU A 296 3.76 19.26 16.84
CA GLU A 296 3.62 19.43 18.29
C GLU A 296 4.99 19.18 18.97
N ASP A 297 5.41 20.11 19.83
CA ASP A 297 6.72 20.07 20.53
C ASP A 297 6.73 18.96 21.60
N GLU A 298 7.14 17.75 21.23
CA GLU A 298 7.27 16.60 22.14
C GLU A 298 8.58 16.62 22.95
N ILE A 299 8.80 15.62 23.82
CA ILE A 299 10.06 15.49 24.57
C ILE A 299 11.22 15.16 23.62
N ASP A 300 10.95 14.38 22.57
CA ASP A 300 11.89 14.06 21.49
C ASP A 300 11.41 14.69 20.17
N ALA A 301 12.27 15.50 19.54
CA ALA A 301 12.00 16.13 18.25
C ALA A 301 11.89 15.11 17.09
N ALA A 302 12.47 13.91 17.24
CA ALA A 302 12.34 12.82 16.27
C ALA A 302 10.93 12.20 16.29
N GLU A 303 10.26 12.21 17.45
CA GLU A 303 8.92 11.65 17.65
C GLU A 303 7.79 12.67 17.44
N ALA A 304 8.14 13.94 17.20
CA ALA A 304 7.18 15.00 17.00
C ALA A 304 6.25 14.71 15.81
N LYS A 305 4.95 14.86 16.05
CA LYS A 305 3.90 14.57 15.05
C LYS A 305 3.42 15.86 14.43
N ILE A 306 3.25 15.84 13.11
CA ILE A 306 2.56 16.92 12.40
C ILE A 306 1.11 16.98 12.89
N PHE A 307 0.60 18.18 13.10
CA PHE A 307 -0.79 18.38 13.50
C PHE A 307 -1.72 18.07 12.32
N GLY A 308 -2.17 16.82 12.21
CA GLY A 308 -2.94 16.31 11.08
C GLY A 308 -3.35 14.83 11.19
N PRO A 309 -3.95 14.24 10.14
CA PRO A 309 -4.06 14.74 8.77
C PRO A 309 -5.11 15.88 8.63
N ARG A 310 -4.66 17.08 8.24
CA ARG A 310 -5.53 18.24 7.98
C ARG A 310 -4.82 19.26 7.06
N ALA A 311 -5.57 20.21 6.50
CA ALA A 311 -5.07 21.18 5.52
C ALA A 311 -5.41 22.64 5.89
N ASP A 312 -5.81 22.87 7.14
CA ASP A 312 -6.59 24.03 7.56
C ASP A 312 -6.18 24.56 8.94
N SER A 313 -4.91 24.39 9.31
CA SER A 313 -4.34 24.89 10.57
C SER A 313 -2.89 25.33 10.38
N GLN A 314 -2.67 26.26 9.46
CA GLN A 314 -1.33 26.81 9.22
C GLN A 314 -0.99 27.86 10.28
N ASP A 315 0.26 27.83 10.74
CA ASP A 315 0.74 28.73 11.80
C ASP A 315 2.03 29.47 11.42
N THR A 316 2.62 29.13 10.27
CA THR A 316 3.79 29.82 9.71
C THR A 316 3.58 30.07 8.22
N TRP A 317 3.85 31.29 7.80
CA TRP A 317 3.86 31.70 6.39
C TRP A 317 5.25 32.20 6.02
N ILE A 318 5.82 31.69 4.93
CA ILE A 318 7.18 32.06 4.50
C ILE A 318 7.14 32.54 3.05
N LEU A 319 7.79 33.67 2.75
CA LEU A 319 7.86 34.24 1.42
C LEU A 319 9.17 35.01 1.19
N HIS A 320 9.45 35.36 -0.06
CA HIS A 320 10.55 36.26 -0.39
C HIS A 320 10.11 37.73 -0.30
N SER A 321 10.90 38.58 0.36
CA SER A 321 10.58 40.00 0.54
C SER A 321 10.51 40.79 -0.76
N ASP A 322 11.30 40.45 -1.79
CA ASP A 322 11.20 41.14 -3.10
C ASP A 322 9.80 40.99 -3.68
N SER A 323 9.19 39.81 -3.56
CA SER A 323 7.80 39.61 -4.00
C SER A 323 6.80 40.48 -3.23
N VAL A 324 7.14 40.93 -2.02
CA VAL A 324 6.35 41.93 -1.29
C VAL A 324 6.63 43.35 -1.78
N MET A 325 7.90 43.69 -2.00
CA MET A 325 8.33 45.01 -2.45
C MET A 325 7.87 45.34 -3.88
N ASP A 326 7.83 44.34 -4.76
CA ASP A 326 7.49 44.49 -6.18
C ASP A 326 5.97 44.63 -6.44
N ARG A 327 5.16 44.67 -5.38
CA ARG A 327 3.70 44.67 -5.46
C ARG A 327 3.07 45.87 -4.76
N THR A 328 1.96 46.33 -5.34
CA THR A 328 1.02 47.22 -4.65
C THR A 328 -0.01 46.40 -3.90
N TRP A 329 -0.18 46.68 -2.60
CA TRP A 329 -1.02 45.88 -1.71
C TRP A 329 -2.36 46.55 -1.40
N LYS A 330 -3.45 45.77 -1.46
CA LYS A 330 -4.76 46.14 -0.89
C LYS A 330 -4.81 45.73 0.59
N LEU A 331 -4.08 46.46 1.44
CA LEU A 331 -3.83 46.07 2.84
C LEU A 331 -5.12 45.78 3.63
N ASP A 332 -6.23 46.47 3.35
CA ASP A 332 -7.50 46.23 4.05
C ASP A 332 -8.01 44.79 3.91
N SER A 333 -7.77 44.12 2.78
CA SER A 333 -8.12 42.70 2.61
C SER A 333 -7.31 41.78 3.54
N PHE A 334 -6.09 42.20 3.88
CA PHE A 334 -5.12 41.48 4.71
C PHE A 334 -5.23 41.84 6.21
N ARG A 335 -6.13 42.76 6.61
CA ARG A 335 -6.42 43.08 8.02
C ARG A 335 -7.20 41.95 8.71
N ILE A 336 -6.60 40.76 8.72
CA ILE A 336 -7.12 39.55 9.34
C ILE A 336 -6.22 39.26 10.56
N PRO A 337 -6.75 39.23 11.79
CA PRO A 337 -5.97 38.94 12.99
C PRO A 337 -5.45 37.51 13.05
N PHE A 338 -4.23 37.34 13.55
CA PHE A 338 -3.62 36.04 13.78
C PHE A 338 -4.38 35.24 14.84
N GLY A 339 -4.57 33.94 14.61
CA GLY A 339 -5.22 33.03 15.57
C GLY A 339 -6.73 33.20 15.71
N GLN A 340 -7.38 33.99 14.85
CA GLN A 340 -8.84 33.95 14.71
C GLN A 340 -9.25 32.71 13.90
N ALA A 341 -10.35 32.04 14.26
CA ALA A 341 -10.76 30.82 13.58
C ALA A 341 -10.95 31.05 12.06
N GLY A 342 -10.34 30.19 11.24
CA GLY A 342 -10.36 30.27 9.78
C GLY A 342 -9.48 31.37 9.15
N CYS A 343 -8.68 32.11 9.93
CA CYS A 343 -7.81 33.17 9.40
C CYS A 343 -6.76 32.66 8.41
N ASP A 344 -6.17 31.51 8.74
CA ASP A 344 -5.14 30.79 8.03
C ASP A 344 -5.59 30.32 6.63
N ASN A 345 -6.85 29.93 6.46
CA ASN A 345 -7.41 29.52 5.19
C ASN A 345 -7.98 30.70 4.38
N ALA A 346 -8.45 31.74 5.08
CA ALA A 346 -8.96 32.96 4.46
C ALA A 346 -7.84 33.78 3.81
N ILE A 347 -6.69 33.88 4.49
CA ILE A 347 -5.56 34.69 4.00
C ILE A 347 -4.95 34.12 2.71
N LEU A 348 -4.97 32.80 2.52
CA LEU A 348 -4.46 32.16 1.30
C LEU A 348 -5.19 32.66 0.05
N VAL A 349 -6.47 32.97 0.15
CA VAL A 349 -7.23 33.55 -0.98
C VAL A 349 -6.69 34.93 -1.35
N GLU A 350 -6.27 35.74 -0.37
CA GLU A 350 -5.73 37.07 -0.63
C GLU A 350 -4.30 36.99 -1.21
N PHE A 351 -3.46 36.07 -0.74
CA PHE A 351 -2.17 35.79 -1.38
C PHE A 351 -2.34 35.31 -2.83
N LEU A 352 -3.33 34.45 -3.11
CA LEU A 352 -3.63 34.00 -4.47
C LEU A 352 -4.06 35.16 -5.38
N ARG A 353 -4.89 36.09 -4.86
CA ARG A 353 -5.28 37.31 -5.58
C ARG A 353 -4.09 38.24 -5.84
N ALA A 354 -3.13 38.26 -4.94
CA ALA A 354 -1.84 38.93 -5.10
C ALA A 354 -0.85 38.17 -6.00
N LYS A 355 -1.32 37.13 -6.72
CA LYS A 355 -0.55 36.35 -7.70
C LYS A 355 0.59 35.53 -7.08
N PHE A 356 0.45 35.11 -5.84
CA PHE A 356 1.36 34.13 -5.26
C PHE A 356 0.91 32.70 -5.59
N ARG A 357 1.89 31.85 -5.87
CA ARG A 357 1.75 30.39 -5.75
C ARG A 357 1.73 30.02 -4.26
N ILE A 358 0.84 29.14 -3.86
CA ILE A 358 0.67 28.75 -2.45
C ILE A 358 0.94 27.26 -2.32
N THR A 359 1.86 26.91 -1.43
CA THR A 359 2.27 25.52 -1.17
C THR A 359 2.37 25.28 0.33
N ASN A 360 2.25 24.02 0.76
CA ASN A 360 2.38 23.65 2.17
C ASN A 360 3.39 22.50 2.32
N PRO A 361 4.70 22.75 2.16
CA PRO A 361 5.73 21.71 2.23
C PRO A 361 6.05 21.26 3.67
N ALA A 362 5.05 21.17 4.54
CA ALA A 362 5.21 20.85 5.96
C ALA A 362 5.78 19.46 6.23
N SER A 363 5.72 18.52 5.26
CA SER A 363 6.41 17.23 5.40
C SER A 363 7.94 17.35 5.33
N SER A 364 8.47 18.44 4.77
CA SER A 364 9.91 18.67 4.59
C SER A 364 10.45 19.85 5.41
N ILE A 365 9.61 20.83 5.75
CA ILE A 365 9.99 22.02 6.53
C ILE A 365 9.18 22.06 7.81
N ARG A 366 9.85 21.85 8.95
CA ARG A 366 9.20 21.73 10.25
C ARG A 366 9.20 23.05 11.00
N THR A 367 8.04 23.35 11.58
CA THR A 367 7.87 24.40 12.60
C THR A 367 7.20 23.76 13.81
N PHE A 368 7.58 24.17 15.01
CA PHE A 368 7.18 23.49 16.24
C PHE A 368 6.28 24.36 17.10
N HIS A 369 5.21 23.77 17.61
CA HIS A 369 4.20 24.41 18.44
C HIS A 369 4.44 24.14 19.92
N VAL A 370 4.72 25.21 20.66
CA VAL A 370 4.97 25.15 22.11
C VAL A 370 3.67 25.47 22.85
N HIS A 371 2.74 24.51 22.92
CA HIS A 371 1.43 24.71 23.54
C HIS A 371 0.89 23.51 24.32
N LYS A 372 1.71 22.96 25.23
CA LYS A 372 1.31 21.81 26.08
C LYS A 372 0.21 22.13 27.10
N SER A 373 -0.09 23.40 27.33
CA SER A 373 -1.10 23.82 28.29
C SER A 373 -2.54 23.75 27.78
N GLU A 374 -2.75 23.70 26.45
CA GLU A 374 -4.06 23.76 25.79
C GLU A 374 -4.94 24.98 26.17
N ILE A 375 -4.36 26.00 26.79
CA ILE A 375 -5.08 27.21 27.21
C ILE A 375 -5.44 28.04 25.97
N ARG A 376 -6.72 28.04 25.58
CA ARG A 376 -7.24 28.85 24.46
C ARG A 376 -8.09 30.01 24.96
N ASN A 377 -7.82 31.21 24.44
CA ASN A 377 -8.54 32.45 24.77
C ASN A 377 -9.45 32.95 23.63
N TYR A 378 -9.78 32.11 22.63
CA TYR A 378 -10.64 32.49 21.49
C TYR A 378 -11.89 31.60 21.39
N ASP A 379 -13.02 32.16 20.92
CA ASP A 379 -14.25 31.42 20.61
C ASP A 379 -14.12 30.76 19.21
N PRO A 380 -14.14 29.41 19.10
CA PRO A 380 -14.03 28.71 17.81
C PRO A 380 -15.16 29.06 16.83
N ARG A 381 -16.30 29.58 17.30
CA ARG A 381 -17.43 30.00 16.46
C ARG A 381 -17.21 31.39 15.86
N ASN A 382 -16.24 32.16 16.36
CA ASN A 382 -15.90 33.47 15.84
C ASN A 382 -14.97 33.37 14.62
N ILE A 383 -15.48 32.72 13.57
CA ILE A 383 -14.76 32.54 12.31
C ILE A 383 -14.64 33.88 11.57
N VAL A 384 -13.47 34.15 10.97
CA VAL A 384 -13.25 35.31 10.08
C VAL A 384 -14.30 35.31 8.98
N ASP A 385 -15.13 36.35 8.85
CA ASP A 385 -16.21 36.36 7.85
C ASP A 385 -15.68 36.66 6.43
N ARG A 386 -15.63 35.61 5.60
CA ARG A 386 -15.19 35.67 4.19
C ARG A 386 -16.02 34.74 3.30
N PRO A 387 -16.25 35.09 2.02
CA PRO A 387 -17.04 34.27 1.10
C PRO A 387 -16.28 33.05 0.56
N VAL A 388 -14.94 33.02 0.67
CA VAL A 388 -14.09 31.96 0.11
C VAL A 388 -12.96 31.64 1.09
N TYR A 389 -12.65 30.34 1.25
CA TYR A 389 -11.49 29.84 1.97
C TYR A 389 -10.72 28.87 1.07
N MET A 390 -9.41 28.82 1.23
CA MET A 390 -8.53 27.94 0.49
C MET A 390 -7.76 27.06 1.48
N TYR A 391 -7.80 25.75 1.26
CA TYR A 391 -7.16 24.74 2.08
C TYR A 391 -5.94 24.23 1.30
N ALA A 392 -4.75 24.36 1.88
CA ALA A 392 -3.50 23.90 1.28
C ALA A 392 -3.10 22.55 1.90
N GLU A 393 -3.26 21.47 1.13
CA GLU A 393 -2.94 20.12 1.57
C GLU A 393 -1.42 20.01 1.85
N PRO A 394 -0.99 19.35 2.94
CA PRO A 394 0.41 19.20 3.25
C PRO A 394 1.14 18.33 2.22
N THR A 395 2.25 18.83 1.71
CA THR A 395 3.14 18.16 0.74
C THR A 395 4.58 18.11 1.27
N GLY A 396 5.48 17.47 0.52
CA GLY A 396 6.94 17.62 0.69
C GLY A 396 7.53 18.63 -0.29
N VAL A 397 8.82 18.94 -0.10
CA VAL A 397 9.67 19.54 -1.14
C VAL A 397 10.24 18.40 -1.99
N HIS A 398 9.93 18.38 -3.28
CA HIS A 398 10.47 17.38 -4.21
C HIS A 398 11.93 17.71 -4.56
N GLU A 399 12.75 16.68 -4.79
CA GLU A 399 14.12 16.91 -5.31
C GLU A 399 14.10 17.46 -6.75
N LEU A 400 13.10 17.08 -7.54
CA LEU A 400 12.98 17.38 -8.97
C LEU A 400 11.60 18.00 -9.26
N ASP A 401 11.51 18.79 -10.32
CA ASP A 401 10.29 19.46 -10.78
C ASP A 401 9.26 18.46 -11.34
N PRO A 402 8.11 18.23 -10.69
CA PRO A 402 7.08 17.34 -11.20
C PRO A 402 6.29 17.99 -12.36
N ILE A 403 6.50 17.46 -13.57
CA ILE A 403 5.81 17.89 -14.77
C ILE A 403 4.50 17.11 -14.92
N TYR A 404 3.39 17.74 -14.53
CA TYR A 404 2.05 17.15 -14.66
C TYR A 404 1.41 17.37 -16.04
N THR A 405 1.80 18.41 -16.76
CA THR A 405 1.31 18.66 -18.13
C THR A 405 2.03 17.76 -19.12
N TRP A 406 1.31 17.20 -20.09
CA TRP A 406 1.92 16.36 -21.13
C TRP A 406 2.65 17.13 -22.23
N THR A 407 2.51 18.45 -22.25
CA THR A 407 3.05 19.31 -23.29
C THR A 407 4.57 19.22 -23.38
N GLY A 408 5.08 18.92 -24.58
CA GLY A 408 6.51 18.89 -24.88
C GLY A 408 7.23 17.59 -24.51
N TRP A 409 6.50 16.54 -24.10
CA TRP A 409 7.09 15.21 -23.85
C TRP A 409 6.15 14.03 -24.11
N ALA A 410 4.83 14.24 -24.03
CA ALA A 410 3.82 13.21 -24.28
C ALA A 410 2.56 13.76 -24.98
N ASP A 411 2.74 14.56 -26.03
CA ASP A 411 1.65 15.31 -26.67
C ASP A 411 0.59 14.42 -27.34
N LYS A 412 0.99 13.29 -27.93
CA LYS A 412 0.12 12.45 -28.76
C LYS A 412 -0.60 11.38 -27.93
N VAL A 413 -1.93 11.35 -28.01
CA VAL A 413 -2.77 10.30 -27.42
C VAL A 413 -2.75 9.06 -28.29
N ILE A 414 -2.67 7.87 -27.68
CA ILE A 414 -2.81 6.61 -28.42
C ILE A 414 -4.30 6.29 -28.62
N PRO A 415 -4.79 6.15 -29.86
CA PRO A 415 -6.17 5.74 -30.11
C PRO A 415 -6.36 4.24 -29.84
N TYR A 416 -7.55 3.88 -29.36
CA TYR A 416 -7.94 2.50 -29.12
C TYR A 416 -9.34 2.22 -29.65
N GLU A 417 -9.49 1.01 -30.21
CA GLU A 417 -10.79 0.45 -30.52
C GLU A 417 -11.37 -0.25 -29.28
N PRO A 418 -12.68 -0.15 -29.02
CA PRO A 418 -13.33 -0.90 -27.94
C PRO A 418 -13.15 -2.40 -28.08
N LEU A 419 -12.66 -3.04 -27.01
CA LEU A 419 -12.44 -4.47 -26.95
C LEU A 419 -13.64 -5.17 -26.29
N ALA A 420 -14.47 -5.84 -27.09
CA ALA A 420 -15.63 -6.59 -26.58
C ALA A 420 -15.19 -7.86 -25.82
N ARG A 421 -15.65 -8.01 -24.57
CA ARG A 421 -15.34 -9.16 -23.70
C ARG A 421 -16.60 -9.98 -23.48
N LYS A 422 -16.90 -10.85 -24.45
CA LYS A 422 -18.12 -11.67 -24.44
C LYS A 422 -18.06 -12.70 -23.31
N LEU A 423 -19.10 -12.73 -22.49
CA LEU A 423 -19.21 -13.65 -21.37
C LEU A 423 -19.88 -14.96 -21.79
N ASN A 424 -19.33 -16.08 -21.31
CA ASN A 424 -19.92 -17.40 -21.44
C ASN A 424 -19.50 -18.29 -20.25
N ALA A 425 -20.32 -19.26 -19.87
CA ALA A 425 -20.00 -20.21 -18.80
C ALA A 425 -20.61 -21.58 -19.11
N THR A 426 -20.09 -22.64 -18.49
CA THR A 426 -20.69 -23.98 -18.61
C THR A 426 -22.11 -24.02 -18.04
N ASN A 427 -22.40 -23.17 -17.06
CA ASN A 427 -23.69 -23.03 -16.41
C ASN A 427 -24.11 -21.55 -16.30
N PRO A 428 -25.32 -21.16 -16.76
CA PRO A 428 -25.81 -19.79 -16.67
C PRO A 428 -25.80 -19.20 -15.25
N LYS A 429 -26.00 -20.02 -14.21
CA LYS A 429 -25.92 -19.56 -12.81
C LYS A 429 -24.51 -19.15 -12.42
N MET A 430 -23.47 -19.84 -12.90
CA MET A 430 -22.07 -19.47 -12.65
C MET A 430 -21.78 -18.10 -13.25
N LEU A 431 -22.29 -17.83 -14.45
CA LEU A 431 -22.11 -16.53 -15.10
C LEU A 431 -22.73 -15.38 -14.29
N LEU A 432 -23.95 -15.59 -13.77
CA LEU A 432 -24.60 -14.60 -12.90
C LEU A 432 -23.80 -14.37 -11.61
N THR A 433 -23.25 -15.43 -11.01
CA THR A 433 -22.38 -15.34 -9.83
C THR A 433 -21.12 -14.55 -10.12
N PHE A 434 -20.40 -14.88 -11.20
CA PHE A 434 -19.19 -14.18 -11.62
C PHE A 434 -19.45 -12.68 -11.86
N VAL A 435 -20.51 -12.33 -12.60
CA VAL A 435 -20.89 -10.93 -12.82
C VAL A 435 -21.19 -10.22 -11.50
N ALA A 436 -21.96 -10.85 -10.61
CA ALA A 436 -22.27 -10.28 -9.30
C ALA A 436 -21.03 -10.10 -8.41
N GLN A 437 -20.02 -10.96 -8.56
CA GLN A 437 -18.74 -10.87 -7.85
C GLN A 437 -17.87 -9.75 -8.40
N MET A 438 -17.70 -9.67 -9.73
CA MET A 438 -16.91 -8.62 -10.39
C MET A 438 -17.49 -7.23 -10.09
N ASN A 439 -18.82 -7.08 -10.11
CA ASN A 439 -19.52 -5.82 -9.82
C ASN A 439 -19.49 -5.40 -8.34
N ARG A 440 -18.87 -6.18 -7.43
CA ARG A 440 -18.64 -5.72 -6.04
C ARG A 440 -17.59 -4.61 -5.99
N ASN A 441 -16.65 -4.60 -6.93
CA ASN A 441 -15.73 -3.50 -7.09
C ASN A 441 -16.39 -2.46 -8.02
N PRO A 442 -16.58 -1.21 -7.55
CA PRO A 442 -17.26 -0.16 -8.32
C PRO A 442 -16.54 0.22 -9.63
N ASP A 443 -15.27 -0.16 -9.80
CA ASP A 443 -14.51 0.06 -11.04
C ASP A 443 -14.99 -0.82 -12.20
N PHE A 444 -15.80 -1.86 -11.92
CA PHE A 444 -16.33 -2.76 -12.93
C PHE A 444 -17.84 -2.57 -13.13
N VAL A 445 -18.26 -2.61 -14.39
CA VAL A 445 -19.67 -2.62 -14.80
C VAL A 445 -19.88 -3.75 -15.80
N TRP A 446 -20.11 -4.96 -15.30
CA TRP A 446 -20.37 -6.15 -16.10
C TRP A 446 -21.87 -6.42 -16.25
N SER A 447 -22.24 -6.88 -17.43
CA SER A 447 -23.58 -7.35 -17.78
C SER A 447 -23.51 -8.77 -18.35
N PRO A 448 -24.39 -9.70 -17.92
CA PRO A 448 -24.40 -11.07 -18.44
C PRO A 448 -24.73 -11.16 -19.94
N THR A 449 -25.39 -10.15 -20.49
CA THR A 449 -25.84 -10.10 -21.89
C THR A 449 -25.20 -8.95 -22.70
N GLY A 450 -24.44 -8.09 -22.03
CA GLY A 450 -23.77 -6.95 -22.68
C GLY A 450 -22.47 -7.34 -23.38
N PRO A 451 -21.93 -6.45 -24.23
CA PRO A 451 -20.64 -6.67 -24.89
C PRO A 451 -19.44 -6.51 -23.93
N ASN A 452 -19.66 -5.89 -22.76
CA ASN A 452 -18.67 -5.64 -21.71
C ASN A 452 -17.36 -5.05 -22.24
N GLU A 453 -17.50 -4.06 -23.12
CA GLU A 453 -16.39 -3.45 -23.82
C GLU A 453 -15.38 -2.83 -22.85
N TYR A 454 -14.11 -3.04 -23.15
CA TYR A 454 -13.00 -2.36 -22.50
C TYR A 454 -12.41 -1.33 -23.45
N VAL A 455 -12.26 -0.10 -22.96
CA VAL A 455 -11.44 0.93 -23.58
C VAL A 455 -10.50 1.44 -22.50
N PRO A 456 -9.19 1.57 -22.75
CA PRO A 456 -8.30 2.29 -21.86
C PRO A 456 -8.87 3.68 -21.51
N PRO A 457 -8.65 4.19 -20.29
CA PRO A 457 -9.12 5.53 -19.92
C PRO A 457 -8.71 6.58 -20.97
N ILE A 458 -9.71 7.27 -21.52
CA ILE A 458 -9.54 8.19 -22.66
C ILE A 458 -8.47 9.25 -22.34
N GLY A 459 -7.49 9.39 -23.23
CA GLY A 459 -6.46 10.43 -23.15
C GLY A 459 -5.31 10.17 -22.16
N GLN A 460 -5.33 9.07 -21.41
CA GLN A 460 -4.31 8.78 -20.38
C GLN A 460 -3.07 8.07 -20.93
N ASP A 461 -3.24 7.25 -21.96
CA ASP A 461 -2.15 6.60 -22.66
C ASP A 461 -1.66 7.47 -23.81
N ARG A 462 -0.40 7.89 -23.71
CA ARG A 462 0.20 8.87 -24.61
C ARG A 462 1.58 8.41 -25.02
N GLN A 463 1.94 8.72 -26.25
CA GLN A 463 3.28 8.45 -26.78
C GLN A 463 4.29 9.34 -26.08
N ILE A 464 5.33 8.75 -25.49
CA ILE A 464 6.51 9.48 -25.00
C ILE A 464 7.43 9.75 -26.19
N ASP A 465 7.89 10.99 -26.29
CA ASP A 465 8.87 11.45 -27.28
C ASP A 465 9.70 12.56 -26.62
N ILE A 466 10.87 12.20 -26.10
CA ILE A 466 11.79 13.11 -25.40
C ILE A 466 13.15 13.05 -26.09
N SER A 467 13.73 14.22 -26.37
CA SER A 467 15.09 14.37 -26.88
C SER A 467 15.92 15.30 -25.99
N GLY A 468 17.25 15.18 -26.07
CA GLY A 468 18.18 16.03 -25.32
C GLY A 468 18.49 15.52 -23.92
N GLY A 469 18.69 14.20 -23.79
CA GLY A 469 19.24 13.55 -22.60
C GLY A 469 18.25 13.42 -21.44
N ALA A 470 17.81 12.20 -21.19
CA ALA A 470 16.93 11.86 -20.08
C ALA A 470 17.18 10.44 -19.57
N PHE A 471 16.57 10.11 -18.44
CA PHE A 471 16.72 8.85 -17.74
C PHE A 471 15.45 8.00 -17.83
N VAL A 472 15.63 6.68 -17.92
CA VAL A 472 14.57 5.70 -17.71
C VAL A 472 14.88 4.91 -16.45
N SER A 473 13.94 4.87 -15.49
CA SER A 473 14.05 4.08 -14.26
C SER A 473 13.96 2.57 -14.55
N PRO A 474 14.34 1.69 -13.59
CA PRO A 474 14.11 0.25 -13.73
C PRO A 474 12.65 -0.09 -14.07
N THR A 475 11.71 0.66 -13.50
CA THR A 475 10.26 0.51 -13.70
C THR A 475 9.72 1.18 -14.96
N GLY A 476 10.60 1.75 -15.79
CA GLY A 476 10.25 2.35 -17.08
C GLY A 476 9.64 3.76 -17.00
N LEU A 477 9.79 4.45 -15.87
CA LEU A 477 9.41 5.85 -15.72
C LEU A 477 10.50 6.79 -16.25
N VAL A 478 10.09 7.93 -16.80
CA VAL A 478 11.00 8.87 -17.45
C VAL A 478 11.21 10.11 -16.60
N TYR A 479 12.46 10.53 -16.45
CA TYR A 479 12.79 11.76 -15.75
C TYR A 479 14.06 12.40 -16.31
N GLY A 480 14.20 13.71 -16.17
CA GLY A 480 15.38 14.47 -16.59
C GLY A 480 16.29 14.80 -15.41
N TYR A 481 17.33 15.60 -15.67
CA TYR A 481 18.26 16.02 -14.62
C TYR A 481 17.58 16.79 -13.47
N SER A 482 16.65 17.69 -13.82
CA SER A 482 15.91 18.54 -12.87
C SER A 482 14.39 18.34 -12.89
N LYS A 483 13.87 17.39 -13.69
CA LYS A 483 12.43 17.21 -13.97
C LYS A 483 11.99 15.76 -13.77
N LEU A 484 10.78 15.55 -13.30
CA LEU A 484 10.05 14.28 -13.27
C LEU A 484 8.91 14.35 -14.26
N PHE A 485 8.85 13.46 -15.25
CA PHE A 485 7.74 13.43 -16.20
C PHE A 485 6.62 12.57 -15.62
N VAL A 486 5.67 13.21 -14.93
CA VAL A 486 4.61 12.53 -14.17
C VAL A 486 3.37 12.35 -15.05
N GLY A 487 2.80 13.43 -15.57
CA GLY A 487 1.47 13.43 -16.17
C GLY A 487 0.36 13.73 -15.16
N SER A 488 -0.85 14.01 -15.62
CA SER A 488 -1.89 14.64 -14.79
C SER A 488 -2.85 13.66 -14.12
N THR A 489 -2.71 12.34 -14.34
CA THR A 489 -3.65 11.34 -13.82
C THR A 489 -3.22 10.82 -12.46
N GLU A 490 -4.18 10.41 -11.62
CA GLU A 490 -3.88 9.81 -10.31
C GLU A 490 -3.10 8.50 -10.44
N ALA A 491 -3.35 7.69 -11.48
CA ALA A 491 -2.57 6.49 -11.76
C ALA A 491 -1.08 6.82 -11.98
N GLN A 492 -0.78 7.85 -12.76
CA GLN A 492 0.59 8.31 -13.01
C GLN A 492 1.28 8.85 -11.74
N LYS A 493 0.56 9.68 -10.97
CA LYS A 493 1.07 10.18 -9.67
C LYS A 493 1.38 9.02 -8.72
N LYS A 494 0.51 8.01 -8.69
CA LYS A 494 0.66 6.83 -7.84
C LYS A 494 1.91 6.01 -8.18
N VAL A 495 2.14 5.72 -9.47
CA VAL A 495 3.33 4.93 -9.88
C VAL A 495 4.63 5.65 -9.50
N TRP A 496 4.66 6.99 -9.59
CA TRP A 496 5.79 7.78 -9.09
C TRP A 496 5.92 7.76 -7.56
N SER A 497 4.82 7.75 -6.82
CA SER A 497 4.86 7.67 -5.35
C SER A 497 5.35 6.32 -4.82
N GLU A 498 5.18 5.25 -5.61
CA GLU A 498 5.63 3.89 -5.29
C GLU A 498 7.07 3.63 -5.76
N ASN A 499 7.66 4.55 -6.52
CA ASN A 499 9.00 4.43 -7.08
C ASN A 499 10.03 5.26 -6.32
N ALA A 500 11.17 4.65 -6.00
CA ALA A 500 12.32 5.34 -5.45
C ALA A 500 13.41 5.49 -6.52
N ILE A 501 13.80 6.73 -6.82
CA ILE A 501 14.99 7.03 -7.64
C ILE A 501 16.11 7.54 -6.73
N SER A 502 17.34 7.09 -6.99
CA SER A 502 18.54 7.56 -6.31
C SER A 502 19.44 8.30 -7.28
N HIS A 503 20.02 9.42 -6.84
CA HIS A 503 21.01 10.16 -7.63
C HIS A 503 22.31 9.37 -7.85
N LEU A 504 22.61 8.44 -6.95
CA LEU A 504 23.81 7.58 -7.00
C LEU A 504 23.60 6.28 -7.77
N MET A 505 22.43 6.09 -8.38
CA MET A 505 22.15 4.91 -9.18
C MET A 505 23.04 4.91 -10.44
N PRO A 506 23.83 3.84 -10.69
CA PRO A 506 24.60 3.72 -11.91
C PRO A 506 23.71 3.77 -13.15
N ALA A 507 24.12 4.54 -14.15
CA ALA A 507 23.41 4.68 -15.42
C ALA A 507 24.13 3.92 -16.53
N GLN A 508 23.37 3.17 -17.33
CA GLN A 508 23.82 2.59 -18.59
C GLN A 508 23.50 3.55 -19.73
N GLN A 509 24.50 3.91 -20.54
CA GLN A 509 24.32 4.83 -21.66
C GLN A 509 23.83 4.10 -22.92
N CYS A 510 22.93 4.73 -23.66
CA CYS A 510 22.54 4.30 -25.00
C CYS A 510 22.02 5.50 -25.81
N GLU A 511 22.04 5.42 -27.15
CA GLU A 511 21.55 6.51 -28.02
C GLU A 511 20.03 6.71 -27.87
N SER A 512 19.28 5.61 -27.85
CA SER A 512 17.83 5.64 -27.71
C SER A 512 17.34 4.55 -26.77
N MET A 513 16.35 4.87 -25.93
CA MET A 513 15.75 3.95 -24.95
C MET A 513 14.22 3.95 -25.04
N MET A 514 13.64 2.76 -24.92
CA MET A 514 12.19 2.57 -24.77
C MET A 514 11.77 2.74 -23.31
N ALA A 515 10.71 3.52 -23.08
CA ALA A 515 10.09 3.71 -21.79
C ALA A 515 8.68 3.11 -21.77
N PHE A 516 8.53 2.00 -21.08
CA PHE A 516 7.25 1.35 -20.79
C PHE A 516 7.19 0.96 -19.33
N PRO A 517 6.05 1.13 -18.64
CA PRO A 517 5.87 0.62 -17.29
C PRO A 517 6.32 -0.84 -17.21
N LEU A 518 7.17 -1.14 -16.23
CA LEU A 518 7.71 -2.46 -15.99
C LEU A 518 7.51 -2.82 -14.52
N ASP A 519 6.55 -3.72 -14.28
CA ASP A 519 6.26 -4.24 -12.93
C ASP A 519 7.30 -5.31 -12.56
N ASP A 520 7.81 -5.26 -11.34
CA ASP A 520 8.77 -6.23 -10.82
C ASP A 520 8.24 -7.68 -10.93
N LYS A 521 6.93 -7.90 -10.77
CA LYS A 521 6.30 -9.22 -10.95
C LYS A 521 6.50 -9.75 -12.36
N TRP A 522 6.42 -8.89 -13.37
CA TRP A 522 6.62 -9.30 -14.75
C TRP A 522 8.06 -9.70 -14.99
N VAL A 523 9.02 -8.93 -14.45
CA VAL A 523 10.46 -9.22 -14.61
C VAL A 523 10.85 -10.60 -14.06
N GLN A 524 10.12 -11.12 -13.07
CA GLN A 524 10.38 -12.45 -12.49
C GLN A 524 9.70 -13.59 -13.25
N ASP A 525 8.68 -13.32 -14.06
CA ASP A 525 7.88 -14.34 -14.73
C ASP A 525 8.00 -14.23 -16.27
N PRO A 526 8.58 -15.23 -16.95
CA PRO A 526 8.79 -15.16 -18.40
C PRO A 526 7.52 -14.96 -19.23
N SER A 527 6.36 -15.48 -18.76
CA SER A 527 5.10 -15.37 -19.48
C SER A 527 4.51 -13.96 -19.34
N LEU A 528 4.50 -13.40 -18.13
CA LEU A 528 4.07 -12.02 -17.89
C LEU A 528 5.01 -11.00 -18.54
N TYR A 529 6.32 -11.21 -18.44
CA TYR A 529 7.33 -10.39 -19.11
C TYR A 529 7.07 -10.32 -20.62
N THR A 530 6.80 -11.48 -21.23
CA THR A 530 6.51 -11.57 -22.66
C THR A 530 5.22 -10.85 -23.01
N LEU A 531 4.13 -11.17 -22.28
CA LEU A 531 2.80 -10.66 -22.57
C LEU A 531 2.71 -9.15 -22.36
N PHE A 532 3.20 -8.62 -21.24
CA PHE A 532 2.99 -7.22 -20.89
C PHE A 532 4.13 -6.30 -21.32
N TYR A 533 5.38 -6.75 -21.32
CA TYR A 533 6.52 -5.88 -21.62
C TYR A 533 7.06 -6.10 -23.05
N LEU A 534 7.43 -7.33 -23.42
CA LEU A 534 7.99 -7.59 -24.75
C LEU A 534 7.00 -7.31 -25.89
N SER A 535 5.71 -7.51 -25.68
CA SER A 535 4.68 -7.17 -26.66
C SER A 535 4.71 -5.70 -27.08
N ARG A 536 4.91 -4.79 -26.12
CA ARG A 536 5.05 -3.34 -26.33
C ARG A 536 6.38 -3.00 -26.96
N VAL A 537 7.47 -3.65 -26.53
CA VAL A 537 8.79 -3.51 -27.13
C VAL A 537 8.74 -3.89 -28.61
N LEU A 538 8.17 -5.05 -28.95
CA LEU A 538 8.05 -5.55 -30.32
C LEU A 538 7.15 -4.64 -31.17
N LEU A 539 6.07 -4.10 -30.59
CA LEU A 539 5.24 -3.10 -31.26
C LEU A 539 6.03 -1.82 -31.56
N GLN A 540 6.79 -1.30 -30.59
CA GLN A 540 7.61 -0.09 -30.74
C GLN A 540 8.78 -0.31 -31.72
N LYS A 541 9.36 -1.52 -31.77
CA LYS A 541 10.44 -1.87 -32.71
C LYS A 541 10.03 -1.73 -34.17
N LYS A 542 8.73 -1.79 -34.50
CA LYS A 542 8.23 -1.55 -35.87
C LYS A 542 8.52 -0.12 -36.35
N THR A 543 8.58 0.85 -35.44
CA THR A 543 8.88 2.26 -35.75
C THR A 543 10.27 2.69 -35.29
N HIS A 544 10.81 2.07 -34.24
CA HIS A 544 12.12 2.38 -33.65
C HIS A 544 12.97 1.11 -33.50
N PRO A 545 13.46 0.52 -34.61
CA PRO A 545 14.14 -0.77 -34.61
C PRO A 545 15.45 -0.77 -33.80
N THR A 546 16.08 0.39 -33.64
CA THR A 546 17.33 0.59 -32.90
C THR A 546 17.12 0.99 -31.43
N ALA A 547 15.91 1.35 -30.99
CA ALA A 547 15.72 1.80 -29.61
C ALA A 547 15.96 0.65 -28.62
N SER A 548 16.70 0.95 -27.56
CA SER A 548 17.10 -0.01 -26.54
C SER A 548 15.98 -0.28 -25.54
N PHE A 549 16.04 -1.36 -24.77
CA PHE A 549 15.02 -1.67 -23.77
C PHE A 549 15.57 -2.54 -22.64
N TRP A 550 14.87 -2.53 -21.49
CA TRP A 550 15.26 -3.33 -20.32
C TRP A 550 15.22 -4.83 -20.57
N CYS A 551 16.20 -5.56 -20.04
CA CYS A 551 16.24 -7.01 -20.03
C CYS A 551 16.99 -7.51 -18.78
N LYS A 552 16.34 -8.31 -17.94
CA LYS A 552 17.01 -8.96 -16.82
C LYS A 552 17.79 -10.16 -17.33
N LYS A 553 19.11 -10.18 -17.10
CA LYS A 553 19.96 -11.32 -17.48
C LYS A 553 19.61 -12.53 -16.61
N SER A 554 18.74 -13.40 -17.13
CA SER A 554 18.26 -14.60 -16.45
C SER A 554 18.11 -15.73 -17.44
N GLN A 555 18.57 -16.93 -17.06
CA GLN A 555 18.39 -18.13 -17.88
C GLN A 555 16.90 -18.44 -18.11
N SER A 556 16.02 -18.07 -17.18
CA SER A 556 14.56 -18.27 -17.30
C SER A 556 13.90 -17.41 -18.39
N LEU A 557 14.45 -16.22 -18.70
CA LEU A 557 13.88 -15.32 -19.72
C LEU A 557 14.39 -15.63 -21.13
N LEU A 558 15.56 -16.26 -21.24
CA LEU A 558 16.19 -16.58 -22.53
C LEU A 558 15.25 -17.34 -23.49
N PRO A 559 14.49 -18.37 -23.06
CA PRO A 559 13.50 -19.02 -23.91
C PRO A 559 12.45 -18.07 -24.50
N SER A 560 12.00 -17.05 -23.76
CA SER A 560 11.04 -16.07 -24.27
C SER A 560 11.64 -15.18 -25.37
N PHE A 561 12.91 -14.80 -25.24
CA PHE A 561 13.59 -14.03 -26.29
C PHE A 561 13.79 -14.84 -27.57
N ASN A 562 14.09 -16.13 -27.44
CA ASN A 562 14.30 -17.04 -28.57
C ASN A 562 13.03 -17.33 -29.37
N LEU A 563 11.84 -16.98 -28.87
CA LEU A 563 10.59 -17.07 -29.62
C LEU A 563 10.53 -16.10 -30.79
N PHE A 564 11.24 -14.97 -30.72
CA PHE A 564 11.03 -13.85 -31.64
C PHE A 564 12.20 -13.63 -32.61
N LYS A 565 11.86 -13.21 -33.83
CA LYS A 565 12.79 -12.64 -34.80
C LYS A 565 13.15 -11.24 -34.33
N TRP A 566 14.42 -11.05 -34.00
CA TRP A 566 14.94 -9.73 -33.68
C TRP A 566 15.52 -9.09 -34.96
N PRO A 567 15.09 -7.87 -35.32
CA PRO A 567 15.49 -7.24 -36.59
C PRO A 567 16.99 -6.94 -36.70
N MET A 568 17.75 -6.99 -35.60
CA MET A 568 19.22 -6.95 -35.62
C MET A 568 19.80 -8.02 -34.70
N PRO A 569 20.89 -8.71 -35.09
CA PRO A 569 21.60 -9.65 -34.22
C PRO A 569 22.15 -8.91 -33.00
N GLY A 570 21.69 -9.29 -31.80
CA GLY A 570 22.16 -8.74 -30.53
C GLY A 570 21.09 -8.00 -29.73
N GLY A 571 20.19 -7.25 -30.37
CA GLY A 571 19.26 -6.34 -29.69
C GLY A 571 19.99 -5.28 -28.84
N ASN A 572 19.49 -4.05 -28.79
CA ASN A 572 20.01 -3.06 -27.84
C ASN A 572 19.42 -3.35 -26.45
N LEU A 573 19.85 -4.47 -25.86
CA LEU A 573 19.39 -4.95 -24.55
C LEU A 573 20.20 -4.25 -23.47
N LEU A 574 19.53 -3.45 -22.63
CA LEU A 574 20.15 -2.94 -21.42
C LEU A 574 19.88 -3.89 -20.26
N HIS A 575 20.87 -4.07 -19.39
CA HIS A 575 20.72 -4.90 -18.21
C HIS A 575 19.74 -4.27 -17.22
N HIS A 576 18.64 -4.95 -16.91
CA HIS A 576 17.72 -4.53 -15.87
C HIS A 576 18.20 -4.97 -14.49
N GLY A 577 18.39 -4.01 -13.58
CA GLY A 577 18.56 -4.23 -12.15
C GLY A 577 17.78 -3.21 -11.31
N PRO A 578 17.37 -3.55 -10.08
CA PRO A 578 16.59 -2.64 -9.21
C PRO A 578 17.36 -1.37 -8.82
N GLN A 579 18.70 -1.39 -8.93
CA GLN A 579 19.58 -0.26 -8.65
C GLN A 579 20.30 0.22 -9.91
N THR A 580 19.66 0.11 -11.09
CA THR A 580 20.25 0.59 -12.36
C THR A 580 19.28 1.47 -13.11
N GLN A 581 19.78 2.45 -13.85
CA GLN A 581 18.96 3.29 -14.73
C GLN A 581 19.58 3.37 -16.12
N ALA A 582 18.80 3.81 -17.11
CA ALA A 582 19.32 4.12 -18.43
C ALA A 582 19.46 5.63 -18.55
N PHE A 583 20.50 6.10 -19.23
CA PHE A 583 20.59 7.47 -19.72
C PHE A 583 20.63 7.41 -21.26
N ALA A 584 19.74 8.16 -21.91
CA ALA A 584 19.61 8.15 -23.35
C ALA A 584 19.33 9.53 -23.93
N ASP A 585 19.86 9.76 -25.13
CA ASP A 585 19.72 11.02 -25.86
C ASP A 585 18.26 11.19 -26.33
N THR A 586 17.63 10.08 -26.74
CA THR A 586 16.23 10.00 -27.15
C THR A 586 15.46 8.92 -26.38
N ILE A 587 14.31 9.26 -25.82
CA ILE A 587 13.40 8.33 -25.16
C ILE A 587 12.08 8.27 -25.90
N VAL A 588 11.66 7.06 -26.24
CA VAL A 588 10.38 6.78 -26.90
C VAL A 588 9.59 5.76 -26.11
N GLY A 589 8.26 5.76 -26.21
CA GLY A 589 7.45 4.73 -25.56
C GLY A 589 6.08 5.23 -25.20
N ARG A 590 5.57 4.85 -24.03
CA ARG A 590 4.22 5.21 -23.57
C ARG A 590 4.20 5.61 -22.11
N THR A 591 3.37 6.60 -21.79
CA THR A 591 3.16 7.05 -20.41
C THR A 591 2.63 5.91 -19.55
N ALA A 592 2.89 5.97 -18.23
CA ALA A 592 2.24 5.06 -17.31
C ALA A 592 0.71 5.25 -17.38
N HIS A 593 -0.02 4.17 -17.64
CA HIS A 593 -1.47 4.12 -17.75
C HIS A 593 -1.95 2.70 -17.41
N SER A 594 -3.26 2.43 -17.53
CA SER A 594 -3.82 1.08 -17.34
C SER A 594 -3.12 0.06 -18.26
N VAL A 595 -2.36 -0.86 -17.65
CA VAL A 595 -1.41 -1.75 -18.33
C VAL A 595 -2.04 -2.96 -19.03
N ARG A 596 -3.33 -2.93 -19.35
CA ARG A 596 -4.00 -4.07 -20.02
C ARG A 596 -3.56 -4.22 -21.47
N ILE A 597 -3.47 -5.46 -21.93
CA ILE A 597 -3.04 -5.77 -23.29
C ILE A 597 -4.14 -5.44 -24.31
N GLN A 598 -3.79 -4.98 -25.51
CA GLN A 598 -4.71 -4.78 -26.61
C GLN A 598 -4.30 -5.61 -27.82
N LYS A 599 -5.17 -5.61 -28.83
CA LYS A 599 -4.98 -6.37 -30.07
C LYS A 599 -3.66 -6.04 -30.80
N PRO A 600 -3.23 -4.76 -30.93
CA PRO A 600 -1.96 -4.45 -31.59
C PRO A 600 -0.73 -5.07 -30.91
N GLU A 601 -0.72 -5.18 -29.58
CA GLU A 601 0.36 -5.84 -28.83
C GLU A 601 0.37 -7.36 -29.07
N ILE A 602 -0.80 -8.01 -29.12
CA ILE A 602 -0.91 -9.45 -29.45
C ILE A 602 -0.48 -9.71 -30.90
N ASP A 603 -0.91 -8.85 -31.83
CA ASP A 603 -0.52 -8.94 -33.24
C ASP A 603 0.99 -8.72 -33.40
N ALA A 604 1.59 -7.82 -32.62
CA ALA A 604 3.04 -7.65 -32.59
C ALA A 604 3.74 -8.94 -32.15
N LEU A 605 3.33 -9.56 -31.04
CA LEU A 605 3.88 -10.83 -30.57
C LEU A 605 3.79 -11.92 -31.67
N ARG A 606 2.61 -12.15 -32.23
CA ARG A 606 2.36 -13.19 -33.25
C ARG A 606 3.17 -12.95 -34.53
N SER A 607 3.21 -11.70 -35.01
CA SER A 607 3.94 -11.33 -36.24
C SER A 607 5.46 -11.44 -36.11
N SER A 608 5.97 -11.36 -34.88
CA SER A 608 7.40 -11.38 -34.59
C SER A 608 7.95 -12.78 -34.29
N LEU A 609 7.14 -13.84 -34.28
CA LEU A 609 7.63 -15.19 -33.98
C LEU A 609 8.64 -15.73 -35.01
N VAL A 610 9.65 -16.48 -34.55
CA VAL A 610 10.63 -17.19 -35.40
C VAL A 610 9.91 -18.23 -36.26
N VAL A 611 9.19 -19.14 -35.59
CA VAL A 611 8.27 -20.07 -36.25
C VAL A 611 7.00 -19.29 -36.61
N PRO A 612 6.62 -19.20 -37.90
CA PRO A 612 5.42 -18.48 -38.31
C PRO A 612 4.18 -18.93 -37.54
N TRP A 613 3.40 -17.97 -37.05
CA TRP A 613 2.19 -18.26 -36.31
C TRP A 613 1.06 -18.70 -37.24
N THR A 614 0.42 -19.83 -36.92
CA THR A 614 -0.74 -20.35 -37.65
C THR A 614 -2.02 -19.70 -37.12
N SER A 615 -2.66 -18.88 -37.94
CA SER A 615 -3.73 -17.98 -37.52
C SER A 615 -5.10 -18.64 -37.35
N THR A 616 -5.40 -19.69 -38.12
CA THR A 616 -6.73 -20.30 -38.16
C THR A 616 -6.65 -21.79 -37.87
N VAL A 617 -7.56 -22.26 -37.03
CA VAL A 617 -7.81 -23.68 -36.83
C VAL A 617 -9.15 -24.01 -37.47
N ASP A 618 -9.19 -25.04 -38.31
CA ASP A 618 -10.45 -25.58 -38.78
C ASP A 618 -11.21 -26.12 -37.56
N SER A 619 -12.41 -25.60 -37.31
CA SER A 619 -13.31 -26.08 -36.25
C SER A 619 -13.60 -27.59 -36.29
N SER A 620 -13.36 -28.25 -37.43
CA SER A 620 -13.44 -29.71 -37.55
C SER A 620 -12.26 -30.44 -36.88
N THR A 621 -11.13 -29.75 -36.67
CA THR A 621 -9.96 -30.33 -36.00
C THR A 621 -10.20 -30.43 -34.50
N LYS A 622 -10.12 -31.66 -33.99
CA LYS A 622 -10.39 -31.97 -32.58
C LYS A 622 -9.09 -32.05 -31.79
N ASN A 623 -8.36 -30.95 -31.67
CA ASN A 623 -7.13 -30.89 -30.87
C ASN A 623 -7.40 -30.14 -29.57
N ILE A 624 -7.36 -30.86 -28.44
CA ILE A 624 -7.53 -30.26 -27.11
C ILE A 624 -6.21 -30.24 -26.35
N VAL A 625 -5.92 -29.10 -25.75
CA VAL A 625 -4.76 -28.90 -24.88
C VAL A 625 -5.22 -28.87 -23.43
N LEU A 626 -4.67 -29.76 -22.61
CA LEU A 626 -4.85 -29.75 -21.16
C LEU A 626 -3.60 -29.14 -20.52
N VAL A 627 -3.77 -28.05 -19.77
CA VAL A 627 -2.68 -27.43 -19.02
C VAL A 627 -2.59 -28.11 -17.67
N ARG A 628 -1.58 -28.95 -17.47
CA ARG A 628 -1.31 -29.62 -16.19
C ARG A 628 -0.74 -28.60 -15.21
N ASP A 629 -1.21 -28.61 -13.97
CA ASP A 629 -0.75 -27.69 -12.93
C ASP A 629 -0.56 -28.41 -11.58
N SER A 630 -0.05 -27.70 -10.57
CA SER A 630 0.28 -28.31 -9.27
C SER A 630 -0.91 -28.49 -8.32
N ALA A 631 -2.09 -27.92 -8.62
CA ALA A 631 -3.22 -27.82 -7.71
C ALA A 631 -4.50 -28.47 -8.22
N HIS A 632 -4.90 -28.19 -9.47
CA HIS A 632 -6.22 -28.45 -10.02
C HIS A 632 -6.18 -29.51 -11.12
N ILE A 633 -5.53 -29.24 -12.26
CA ILE A 633 -5.49 -30.18 -13.38
C ILE A 633 -4.24 -31.06 -13.21
N LYS A 634 -4.36 -32.12 -12.39
CA LYS A 634 -3.30 -33.12 -12.17
C LYS A 634 -3.86 -34.49 -11.84
N ASP A 635 -2.97 -35.48 -11.84
CA ASP A 635 -3.24 -36.84 -11.39
C ASP A 635 -4.54 -37.38 -12.00
N VAL A 636 -5.45 -37.88 -11.16
CA VAL A 636 -6.71 -38.51 -11.56
C VAL A 636 -7.62 -37.58 -12.36
N ILE A 637 -7.63 -36.27 -12.07
CA ILE A 637 -8.49 -35.31 -12.77
C ILE A 637 -8.07 -35.21 -14.23
N GLU A 638 -6.80 -34.98 -14.50
CA GLU A 638 -6.29 -34.93 -15.87
C GLU A 638 -6.54 -36.25 -16.62
N GLU A 639 -6.35 -37.40 -15.96
CA GLU A 639 -6.65 -38.69 -16.58
C GLU A 639 -8.11 -38.81 -17.01
N ASP A 640 -9.05 -38.34 -16.19
CA ASP A 640 -10.47 -38.34 -16.53
C ASP A 640 -10.75 -37.41 -17.71
N LEU A 641 -10.25 -36.17 -17.68
CA LEU A 641 -10.43 -35.21 -18.78
C LEU A 641 -9.88 -35.77 -20.09
N ARG A 642 -8.70 -36.43 -20.05
CA ARG A 642 -8.06 -37.08 -21.20
C ARG A 642 -8.90 -38.24 -21.75
N LYS A 643 -9.49 -39.07 -20.88
CA LYS A 643 -10.38 -40.17 -21.29
C LYS A 643 -11.65 -39.65 -21.96
N ILE A 644 -12.27 -38.60 -21.39
CA ILE A 644 -13.49 -37.97 -21.93
C ILE A 644 -13.20 -37.30 -23.28
N ALA A 645 -12.11 -36.56 -23.39
CA ALA A 645 -11.73 -35.96 -24.66
C ALA A 645 -11.47 -37.01 -25.75
N SER A 646 -10.72 -38.07 -25.41
CA SER A 646 -10.47 -39.19 -26.33
C SER A 646 -11.75 -39.89 -26.78
N SER A 647 -12.74 -40.07 -25.89
CA SER A 647 -14.01 -40.71 -26.24
C SER A 647 -14.84 -39.88 -27.23
N LEU A 648 -14.68 -38.56 -27.20
CA LEU A 648 -15.26 -37.61 -28.16
C LEU A 648 -14.41 -37.41 -29.43
N LYS A 649 -13.39 -38.26 -29.62
CA LYS A 649 -12.44 -38.26 -30.75
C LYS A 649 -11.54 -37.01 -30.80
N PHE A 650 -11.22 -36.42 -29.64
CA PHE A 650 -10.19 -35.39 -29.57
C PHE A 650 -8.80 -36.00 -29.44
N THR A 651 -7.86 -35.46 -30.20
CA THR A 651 -6.43 -35.60 -29.97
C THR A 651 -6.07 -34.75 -28.76
N VAL A 652 -5.69 -35.40 -27.66
CA VAL A 652 -5.30 -34.73 -26.42
C VAL A 652 -3.81 -34.43 -26.43
N ARG A 653 -3.44 -33.18 -26.19
CA ARG A 653 -2.07 -32.73 -25.92
C ARG A 653 -2.01 -32.16 -24.50
N ILE A 654 -0.87 -32.34 -23.83
CA ILE A 654 -0.67 -31.87 -22.46
C ILE A 654 0.54 -30.95 -22.42
N VAL A 655 0.44 -29.87 -21.66
CA VAL A 655 1.55 -28.96 -21.36
C VAL A 655 1.58 -28.67 -19.86
N GLU A 656 2.76 -28.73 -19.25
CA GLU A 656 2.94 -28.31 -17.86
C GLU A 656 2.78 -26.78 -17.75
N ALA A 657 2.12 -26.30 -16.70
CA ALA A 657 1.89 -24.87 -16.48
C ALA A 657 3.20 -24.06 -16.46
N ASN A 658 4.29 -24.68 -16.00
CA ASN A 658 5.64 -24.10 -15.93
C ASN A 658 6.54 -24.47 -17.13
N ALA A 659 6.00 -25.06 -18.18
CA ALA A 659 6.76 -25.46 -19.36
C ALA A 659 7.42 -24.25 -20.05
N SER A 660 8.48 -24.51 -20.81
CA SER A 660 9.17 -23.47 -21.55
C SER A 660 8.23 -22.81 -22.59
N PRO A 661 8.43 -21.52 -22.90
CA PRO A 661 7.67 -20.82 -23.95
C PRO A 661 7.69 -21.54 -25.31
N THR A 662 8.81 -22.19 -25.67
CA THR A 662 8.91 -23.01 -26.89
C THR A 662 8.01 -24.24 -26.85
N LYS A 663 7.85 -24.87 -25.68
CA LYS A 663 6.95 -26.01 -25.52
C LYS A 663 5.48 -25.58 -25.59
N TRP A 664 5.17 -24.41 -25.03
CA TRP A 664 3.85 -23.79 -25.19
C TRP A 664 3.52 -23.53 -26.66
N GLN A 665 4.46 -22.97 -27.43
CA GLN A 665 4.28 -22.73 -28.87
C GLN A 665 3.97 -24.03 -29.64
N ASP A 666 4.74 -25.10 -29.40
CA ASP A 666 4.54 -26.43 -30.01
C ASP A 666 3.18 -27.04 -29.65
N VAL A 667 2.79 -27.01 -28.37
CA VAL A 667 1.54 -27.64 -27.94
C VAL A 667 0.30 -26.88 -28.42
N LEU A 668 0.35 -25.54 -28.39
CA LEU A 668 -0.75 -24.68 -28.83
C LEU A 668 -0.90 -24.60 -30.35
N GLU A 669 0.11 -25.02 -31.11
CA GLU A 669 0.03 -25.05 -32.57
C GLU A 669 -1.13 -25.95 -33.04
N GLY A 670 -2.12 -25.34 -33.70
CA GLY A 670 -3.29 -26.06 -34.20
C GLY A 670 -4.29 -26.48 -33.12
N ALA A 671 -4.21 -25.94 -31.90
CA ALA A 671 -5.16 -26.20 -30.83
C ALA A 671 -6.54 -25.59 -31.14
N SER A 672 -7.59 -26.40 -31.10
CA SER A 672 -8.98 -25.91 -31.21
C SER A 672 -9.61 -25.67 -29.84
N HIS A 673 -9.17 -26.39 -28.81
CA HIS A 673 -9.71 -26.33 -27.45
C HIS A 673 -8.58 -26.28 -26.43
N ILE A 674 -8.74 -25.50 -25.36
CA ILE A 674 -7.74 -25.33 -24.31
C ILE A 674 -8.44 -25.37 -22.96
N VAL A 675 -7.92 -26.16 -22.02
CA VAL A 675 -8.40 -26.22 -20.64
C VAL A 675 -7.28 -25.74 -19.73
N VAL A 676 -7.54 -24.68 -18.98
CA VAL A 676 -6.55 -24.06 -18.10
C VAL A 676 -7.20 -23.68 -16.77
N SER A 677 -6.47 -23.85 -15.68
CA SER A 677 -6.89 -23.29 -14.40
C SER A 677 -6.16 -21.99 -14.10
N THR A 678 -6.86 -21.07 -13.45
CA THR A 678 -6.35 -19.80 -12.97
C THR A 678 -6.57 -19.72 -11.46
N SER A 679 -5.50 -19.52 -10.70
CA SER A 679 -5.57 -19.15 -9.29
C SER A 679 -4.28 -18.49 -8.87
N ASP A 680 -4.41 -17.26 -8.36
CA ASP A 680 -3.27 -16.50 -7.85
C ASP A 680 -2.70 -17.12 -6.57
N LYS A 681 -3.57 -17.71 -5.72
CA LYS A 681 -3.13 -18.31 -4.46
C LYS A 681 -2.48 -19.68 -4.64
N ASN A 682 -3.04 -20.53 -5.51
CA ASN A 682 -2.67 -21.94 -5.58
C ASN A 682 -1.60 -22.25 -6.62
N LEU A 683 -1.65 -21.63 -7.81
CA LEU A 683 -0.78 -22.00 -8.93
C LEU A 683 0.56 -21.27 -8.90
N LYS A 684 0.57 -20.02 -8.41
CA LYS A 684 1.75 -19.12 -8.39
C LYS A 684 2.48 -18.98 -9.74
N ILE A 685 1.89 -19.46 -10.83
CA ILE A 685 2.41 -19.45 -12.19
C ILE A 685 1.26 -19.04 -13.11
N PRO A 686 1.38 -17.92 -13.84
CA PRO A 686 0.35 -17.38 -14.70
C PRO A 686 0.38 -18.06 -16.08
N SER A 687 0.16 -19.38 -16.13
CA SER A 687 0.19 -20.18 -17.36
C SER A 687 -0.80 -19.67 -18.43
N TRP A 688 -1.91 -19.07 -18.00
CA TRP A 688 -2.88 -18.39 -18.84
C TRP A 688 -2.25 -17.32 -19.75
N ALA A 689 -1.15 -16.70 -19.32
CA ALA A 689 -0.47 -15.67 -20.10
C ALA A 689 0.16 -16.20 -21.39
N SER A 690 0.40 -17.50 -21.55
CA SER A 690 0.93 -18.10 -22.79
C SER A 690 -0.13 -18.25 -23.89
N LEU A 691 -1.42 -18.09 -23.57
CA LEU A 691 -2.53 -18.36 -24.49
C LEU A 691 -2.61 -17.35 -25.65
N TRP A 692 -1.87 -16.24 -25.63
CA TRP A 692 -1.75 -15.36 -26.81
C TRP A 692 -1.22 -16.09 -28.06
N MET A 693 -0.49 -17.20 -27.87
CA MET A 693 0.03 -18.02 -28.96
C MET A 693 -1.06 -18.88 -29.62
N ALA A 694 -2.20 -19.09 -28.95
CA ALA A 694 -3.27 -19.92 -29.48
C ALA A 694 -3.83 -19.36 -30.79
N PRO A 695 -4.25 -20.22 -31.74
CA PRO A 695 -4.90 -19.79 -32.98
C PRO A 695 -6.22 -19.06 -32.71
N LYS A 696 -6.65 -18.21 -33.65
CA LYS A 696 -7.94 -17.51 -33.52
C LYS A 696 -9.09 -18.51 -33.42
N ASP A 697 -10.14 -18.08 -32.74
CA ASP A 697 -11.39 -18.83 -32.52
C ASP A 697 -11.27 -20.11 -31.67
N ALA A 698 -10.09 -20.43 -31.13
CA ALA A 698 -9.93 -21.54 -30.20
C ALA A 698 -10.78 -21.34 -28.95
N SER A 699 -11.44 -22.41 -28.49
CA SER A 699 -12.32 -22.43 -27.33
C SER A 699 -11.54 -22.71 -26.05
N VAL A 700 -11.51 -21.74 -25.13
CA VAL A 700 -10.83 -21.80 -23.84
C VAL A 700 -11.84 -22.06 -22.73
N LEU A 701 -11.62 -23.11 -21.94
CA LEU A 701 -12.31 -23.39 -20.69
C LEU A 701 -11.43 -22.98 -19.51
N GLU A 702 -11.84 -21.95 -18.78
CA GLU A 702 -11.15 -21.48 -17.57
C GLU A 702 -11.76 -22.10 -16.32
N LEU A 703 -10.95 -22.81 -15.55
CA LEU A 703 -11.29 -23.29 -14.21
C LEU A 703 -10.88 -22.21 -13.20
N GLN A 704 -11.86 -21.55 -12.59
CA GLN A 704 -11.65 -20.44 -11.66
C GLN A 704 -12.35 -20.69 -10.31
N GLU A 705 -11.64 -20.48 -9.21
CA GLU A 705 -12.24 -20.55 -7.87
C GLU A 705 -13.14 -19.32 -7.61
N ASP A 706 -14.34 -19.55 -7.08
CA ASP A 706 -15.34 -18.49 -6.85
C ASP A 706 -14.93 -17.41 -5.83
N ARG A 707 -13.90 -17.66 -5.01
CA ARG A 707 -13.33 -16.69 -4.05
C ARG A 707 -12.26 -15.79 -4.67
N GLU A 708 -11.81 -16.10 -5.87
CA GLU A 708 -10.76 -15.40 -6.62
C GLU A 708 -11.26 -15.00 -8.01
N PRO A 709 -12.37 -14.24 -8.11
CA PRO A 709 -12.88 -13.82 -9.40
C PRO A 709 -11.85 -12.92 -10.10
N SER A 710 -11.49 -13.27 -11.34
CA SER A 710 -10.60 -12.47 -12.19
C SER A 710 -11.12 -12.41 -13.62
N ASP A 711 -10.87 -11.29 -14.29
CA ASP A 711 -11.16 -11.11 -15.71
C ASP A 711 -9.89 -11.07 -16.59
N ASP A 712 -8.72 -11.42 -16.07
CA ASP A 712 -7.46 -11.32 -16.81
C ASP A 712 -7.41 -12.24 -18.03
N LEU A 713 -7.79 -13.51 -17.89
CA LEU A 713 -7.85 -14.44 -19.02
C LEU A 713 -9.02 -14.12 -19.97
N LEU A 714 -10.16 -13.66 -19.47
CA LEU A 714 -11.24 -13.11 -20.30
C LEU A 714 -10.76 -11.91 -21.14
N HIS A 715 -9.96 -11.03 -20.54
CA HIS A 715 -9.39 -9.88 -21.23
C HIS A 715 -8.37 -10.32 -22.30
N LEU A 716 -7.47 -11.25 -21.95
CA LEU A 716 -6.49 -11.80 -22.90
C LEU A 716 -7.16 -12.51 -24.08
N THR A 717 -8.15 -13.36 -23.82
CA THR A 717 -8.89 -14.08 -24.87
C THR A 717 -9.57 -13.12 -25.83
N ALA A 718 -10.18 -12.04 -25.33
CA ALA A 718 -10.73 -10.99 -26.19
C ALA A 718 -9.65 -10.33 -27.05
N ALA A 719 -8.52 -9.92 -26.46
CA ALA A 719 -7.41 -9.29 -27.20
C ALA A 719 -6.75 -10.23 -28.22
N ALA A 720 -6.81 -11.54 -27.98
CA ALA A 720 -6.20 -12.57 -28.81
C ALA A 720 -7.15 -13.20 -29.85
N ASP A 721 -8.39 -12.71 -29.98
CA ASP A 721 -9.45 -13.29 -30.82
C ASP A 721 -9.77 -14.76 -30.46
N LEU A 722 -9.88 -15.09 -29.17
CA LEU A 722 -10.23 -16.43 -28.65
C LEU A 722 -11.65 -16.45 -28.06
N LYS A 723 -12.23 -17.66 -27.94
CA LYS A 723 -13.53 -17.86 -27.27
C LYS A 723 -13.30 -18.27 -25.83
N TRP A 724 -13.94 -17.58 -24.90
CA TRP A 724 -13.77 -17.82 -23.47
C TRP A 724 -15.01 -18.48 -22.87
N THR A 725 -14.83 -19.46 -21.99
CA THR A 725 -15.91 -20.09 -21.21
C THR A 725 -15.46 -20.30 -19.77
N LEU A 726 -16.25 -19.81 -18.83
CA LEU A 726 -16.02 -19.99 -17.39
C LEU A 726 -16.58 -21.32 -16.87
N LEU A 727 -15.75 -22.06 -16.14
CA LEU A 727 -16.16 -23.10 -15.19
C LEU A 727 -15.75 -22.62 -13.80
N GLN A 728 -16.70 -22.02 -13.09
CA GLN A 728 -16.46 -21.53 -11.74
C GLN A 728 -16.78 -22.60 -10.71
N TYR A 729 -15.87 -22.85 -9.77
CA TYR A 729 -16.06 -23.85 -8.72
C TYR A 729 -15.88 -23.24 -7.32
N SER A 730 -16.58 -23.83 -6.35
CA SER A 730 -16.41 -23.51 -4.93
C SER A 730 -15.41 -24.46 -4.29
N ARG A 731 -14.80 -24.04 -3.18
CA ARG A 731 -13.93 -24.90 -2.37
C ARG A 731 -14.68 -26.16 -1.92
N SER A 732 -14.14 -27.32 -2.27
CA SER A 732 -14.71 -28.63 -1.98
C SER A 732 -13.59 -29.61 -1.63
N THR A 733 -13.95 -30.81 -1.16
CA THR A 733 -12.99 -31.91 -1.01
C THR A 733 -12.41 -32.27 -2.37
N ALA A 734 -11.22 -32.89 -2.41
CA ALA A 734 -10.57 -33.26 -3.68
C ALA A 734 -11.48 -34.12 -4.59
N ASP A 735 -12.25 -35.04 -4.00
CA ASP A 735 -13.22 -35.86 -4.72
C ASP A 735 -14.44 -35.05 -5.20
N GLY A 736 -14.95 -34.13 -4.37
CA GLY A 736 -16.04 -33.23 -4.76
C GLY A 736 -15.65 -32.32 -5.92
N PHE A 737 -14.46 -31.73 -5.85
CA PHE A 737 -13.87 -30.92 -6.91
C PHE A 737 -13.73 -31.72 -8.21
N ARG A 738 -13.10 -32.90 -8.14
CA ARG A 738 -12.95 -33.82 -9.28
C ARG A 738 -14.29 -34.13 -9.94
N LYS A 739 -15.28 -34.58 -9.18
CA LYS A 739 -16.62 -34.94 -9.71
C LYS A 739 -17.29 -33.76 -10.40
N PHE A 740 -17.22 -32.58 -9.80
CA PHE A 740 -17.81 -31.37 -10.35
C PHE A 740 -17.14 -30.94 -11.65
N VAL A 741 -15.80 -30.86 -11.65
CA VAL A 741 -15.01 -30.46 -12.84
C VAL A 741 -15.23 -31.43 -13.98
N VAL A 742 -15.19 -32.74 -13.72
CA VAL A 742 -15.43 -33.78 -14.73
C VAL A 742 -16.83 -33.64 -15.35
N ALA A 743 -17.86 -33.43 -14.53
CA ALA A 743 -19.23 -33.29 -15.01
C ALA A 743 -19.43 -32.04 -15.89
N GLU A 744 -18.91 -30.89 -15.46
CA GLU A 744 -19.05 -29.63 -16.21
C GLU A 744 -18.16 -29.59 -17.46
N PHE A 745 -16.95 -30.16 -17.40
CA PHE A 745 -16.08 -30.34 -18.57
C PHE A 745 -16.74 -31.22 -19.63
N THR A 746 -17.35 -32.34 -19.23
CA THR A 746 -18.04 -33.24 -20.16
C THR A 746 -19.16 -32.49 -20.90
N LYS A 747 -20.03 -31.79 -20.17
CA LYS A 747 -21.11 -30.99 -20.77
C LYS A 747 -20.60 -29.93 -21.74
N TRP A 748 -19.51 -29.25 -21.38
CA TRP A 748 -18.89 -28.26 -22.23
C TRP A 748 -18.37 -28.88 -23.53
N LEU A 749 -17.59 -29.97 -23.43
CA LEU A 749 -16.98 -30.60 -24.59
C LEU A 749 -18.00 -31.29 -25.52
N GLU A 750 -19.07 -31.85 -24.97
CA GLU A 750 -20.21 -32.37 -25.75
C GLU A 750 -20.91 -31.26 -26.54
N LYS A 751 -21.15 -30.10 -25.91
CA LYS A 751 -21.75 -28.94 -26.56
C LYS A 751 -20.87 -28.41 -27.70
N GLU A 752 -19.56 -28.32 -27.48
CA GLU A 752 -18.62 -27.87 -28.51
C GLU A 752 -18.45 -28.90 -29.64
N SER A 753 -18.56 -30.19 -29.35
CA SER A 753 -18.38 -31.27 -30.34
C SER A 753 -19.65 -31.71 -31.07
N GLY A 754 -20.83 -31.27 -30.64
CA GLY A 754 -22.12 -31.62 -31.22
C GLY A 754 -22.53 -33.10 -31.05
N VAL A 755 -21.87 -33.84 -30.15
CA VAL A 755 -22.08 -35.28 -29.92
C VAL A 755 -22.29 -35.53 -28.42
N THR A 756 -23.36 -36.25 -28.08
CA THR A 756 -23.68 -36.64 -26.69
C THR A 756 -23.10 -38.01 -26.38
N VAL A 757 -22.37 -38.15 -25.27
CA VAL A 757 -21.89 -39.44 -24.75
C VAL A 757 -22.83 -39.86 -23.61
N LYS A 758 -23.33 -41.10 -23.66
CA LYS A 758 -24.04 -41.66 -22.50
C LYS A 758 -23.01 -41.93 -21.40
N SER A 759 -22.92 -41.06 -20.41
CA SER A 759 -22.18 -41.32 -19.18
C SER A 759 -22.85 -42.46 -18.40
N GLU A 760 -22.07 -43.46 -17.97
CA GLU A 760 -22.52 -44.47 -17.02
C GLU A 760 -23.09 -43.79 -15.77
N GLU A 761 -24.29 -44.22 -15.39
CA GLU A 761 -25.00 -43.75 -14.21
C GLU A 761 -24.19 -44.04 -12.95
N VAL A 762 -23.63 -42.98 -12.35
CA VAL A 762 -23.30 -43.02 -10.92
C VAL A 762 -24.63 -42.94 -10.18
N SER A 763 -24.97 -44.05 -9.55
CA SER A 763 -26.24 -44.30 -8.86
C SER A 763 -26.70 -43.10 -8.01
N ALA A 764 -27.97 -42.74 -8.21
CA ALA A 764 -28.69 -41.80 -7.36
C ALA A 764 -28.70 -42.34 -5.92
N VAL A 765 -28.01 -41.64 -5.03
CA VAL A 765 -28.14 -41.83 -3.58
C VAL A 765 -29.55 -41.36 -3.18
N PRO A 766 -30.26 -42.08 -2.28
CA PRO A 766 -31.61 -41.71 -1.86
C PRO A 766 -31.67 -40.26 -1.35
N GLY A 767 -32.79 -39.58 -1.59
CA GLY A 767 -32.97 -38.15 -1.34
C GLY A 767 -32.43 -37.69 0.02
N LEU A 768 -31.40 -36.84 0.00
CA LEU A 768 -30.79 -36.29 1.20
C LEU A 768 -31.81 -35.48 2.02
N PRO A 769 -31.74 -35.49 3.36
CA PRO A 769 -32.58 -34.65 4.20
C PRO A 769 -32.41 -33.17 3.84
N ILE A 770 -33.52 -32.43 3.75
CA ILE A 770 -33.51 -31.01 3.38
C ILE A 770 -33.38 -30.15 4.64
N VAL A 771 -32.39 -29.26 4.68
CA VAL A 771 -32.29 -28.20 5.69
C VAL A 771 -32.67 -26.88 5.06
N SER A 772 -33.80 -26.32 5.48
CA SER A 772 -34.29 -25.03 5.04
C SER A 772 -33.74 -23.91 5.93
N VAL A 773 -33.18 -22.87 5.34
CA VAL A 773 -32.63 -21.71 6.05
C VAL A 773 -33.19 -20.39 5.48
N PRO A 774 -33.25 -19.30 6.27
CA PRO A 774 -33.47 -17.96 5.74
C PRO A 774 -32.39 -17.59 4.71
N PRO A 775 -32.69 -16.72 3.74
CA PRO A 775 -31.77 -16.42 2.65
C PRO A 775 -30.54 -15.64 3.16
N LYS A 776 -29.37 -15.88 2.55
CA LYS A 776 -28.14 -15.14 2.90
C LYS A 776 -28.27 -13.62 2.71
N SER A 777 -29.19 -13.17 1.86
CA SER A 777 -29.49 -11.74 1.67
C SER A 777 -30.13 -11.08 2.90
N MET A 778 -30.74 -11.84 3.81
CA MET A 778 -31.29 -11.34 5.07
C MET A 778 -30.16 -11.11 6.10
N ARG A 779 -29.30 -10.13 5.81
CA ARG A 779 -28.13 -9.80 6.63
C ARG A 779 -28.41 -8.79 7.74
N TYR A 780 -29.43 -7.96 7.56
CA TYR A 780 -29.76 -6.83 8.43
C TYR A 780 -31.14 -7.01 9.07
N GLY A 781 -31.40 -6.26 10.15
CA GLY A 781 -32.62 -6.36 10.94
C GLY A 781 -32.54 -7.41 12.05
N PHE A 782 -33.62 -7.55 12.83
CA PHE A 782 -33.64 -8.39 14.03
C PHE A 782 -33.36 -9.88 13.74
N PHE A 783 -33.91 -10.41 12.64
CA PHE A 783 -33.67 -11.79 12.19
C PHE A 783 -32.39 -11.96 11.35
N GLY A 784 -31.70 -10.86 11.05
CA GLY A 784 -30.56 -10.84 10.17
C GLY A 784 -29.40 -11.69 10.67
N HIS A 785 -28.71 -12.40 9.76
CA HIS A 785 -27.56 -13.24 10.09
C HIS A 785 -26.40 -13.03 9.10
N LYS A 786 -25.16 -13.09 9.57
CA LYS A 786 -23.96 -12.88 8.72
C LYS A 786 -23.57 -14.09 7.86
N GLY A 787 -24.31 -15.19 7.97
CA GLY A 787 -24.01 -16.46 7.30
C GLY A 787 -22.83 -17.26 7.90
N ASP A 788 -22.28 -16.83 9.04
CA ASP A 788 -21.24 -17.55 9.79
C ASP A 788 -21.83 -18.60 10.76
N SER A 789 -21.03 -19.17 11.66
CA SER A 789 -21.52 -20.04 12.75
C SER A 789 -22.31 -21.26 12.22
N PHE A 790 -23.51 -21.55 12.76
CA PHE A 790 -24.35 -22.66 12.29
C PHE A 790 -24.67 -22.59 10.80
N ARG A 791 -24.84 -21.40 10.24
CA ARG A 791 -25.22 -21.24 8.83
C ARG A 791 -24.09 -21.68 7.90
N GLU A 792 -22.84 -21.46 8.31
CA GLU A 792 -21.67 -22.01 7.65
C GLU A 792 -21.54 -23.53 7.89
N LEU A 793 -21.92 -24.03 9.07
CA LEU A 793 -21.95 -25.47 9.33
C LEU A 793 -22.95 -26.22 8.43
N VAL A 794 -24.11 -25.63 8.15
CA VAL A 794 -25.07 -26.20 7.18
C VAL A 794 -24.52 -26.20 5.76
N ASP A 795 -23.76 -25.15 5.38
CA ASP A 795 -23.04 -25.14 4.10
C ASP A 795 -22.05 -26.32 4.04
N LEU A 796 -21.28 -26.57 5.11
CA LEU A 796 -20.39 -27.73 5.20
C LEU A 796 -21.12 -29.07 5.14
N TRP A 797 -22.28 -29.22 5.79
CA TRP A 797 -23.10 -30.43 5.68
C TRP A 797 -23.56 -30.67 4.24
N SER A 798 -23.95 -29.59 3.54
CA SER A 798 -24.38 -29.69 2.15
C SER A 798 -23.22 -30.03 1.21
N GLU A 799 -22.05 -29.43 1.41
CA GLU A 799 -20.83 -29.68 0.63
C GLU A 799 -20.30 -31.11 0.81
N ARG A 800 -20.48 -31.70 2.00
CA ARG A 800 -20.14 -33.10 2.29
C ARG A 800 -21.22 -34.09 1.82
N GLY A 801 -22.29 -33.62 1.17
CA GLY A 801 -23.37 -34.47 0.70
C GLY A 801 -24.18 -35.12 1.83
N LEU A 802 -24.21 -34.52 3.02
CA LEU A 802 -24.95 -35.02 4.19
C LEU A 802 -26.41 -34.55 4.19
N VAL A 803 -26.66 -33.35 3.65
CA VAL A 803 -27.98 -32.72 3.55
C VAL A 803 -28.11 -31.97 2.22
N GLN A 804 -29.35 -31.65 1.84
CA GLN A 804 -29.61 -30.64 0.82
C GLN A 804 -29.98 -29.32 1.51
N LYS A 805 -29.18 -28.28 1.34
CA LYS A 805 -29.54 -26.94 1.82
C LYS A 805 -30.55 -26.28 0.87
N LYS A 806 -31.62 -25.72 1.42
CA LYS A 806 -32.60 -24.89 0.69
C LYS A 806 -32.71 -23.52 1.35
N GLU A 807 -32.59 -22.45 0.58
CA GLU A 807 -32.89 -21.10 1.08
C GLU A 807 -34.35 -20.77 0.78
N ASP A 808 -35.06 -20.19 1.75
CA ASP A 808 -36.45 -19.78 1.61
C ASP A 808 -36.63 -18.38 2.19
N ALA A 809 -37.02 -17.45 1.32
CA ALA A 809 -37.15 -16.03 1.65
C ALA A 809 -38.27 -15.73 2.67
N THR A 810 -39.17 -16.69 2.92
CA THR A 810 -40.26 -16.56 3.89
C THR A 810 -39.85 -16.97 5.31
N LEU A 811 -38.70 -17.61 5.48
CA LEU A 811 -38.23 -18.10 6.78
C LEU A 811 -37.45 -17.04 7.55
N THR A 812 -37.60 -17.11 8.86
CA THR A 812 -36.78 -16.38 9.83
C THR A 812 -35.91 -17.31 10.71
N LEU A 813 -36.26 -18.60 10.81
CA LEU A 813 -35.53 -19.65 11.54
C LEU A 813 -35.10 -20.80 10.61
N CYS A 814 -34.24 -21.73 11.09
CA CYS A 814 -33.86 -22.93 10.31
C CYS A 814 -34.65 -24.18 10.67
N TRP A 815 -34.90 -25.00 9.66
CA TRP A 815 -35.75 -26.17 9.73
C TRP A 815 -35.09 -27.38 9.09
N LEU A 816 -35.19 -28.54 9.73
CA LEU A 816 -34.88 -29.83 9.12
C LEU A 816 -36.20 -30.44 8.62
N GLY A 817 -36.37 -30.44 7.30
CA GLY A 817 -37.63 -30.72 6.61
C GLY A 817 -38.48 -29.45 6.37
N PRO A 818 -39.77 -29.62 6.02
CA PRO A 818 -40.72 -28.52 5.87
C PRO A 818 -40.96 -27.74 7.17
N ILE A 819 -41.44 -26.49 7.08
CA ILE A 819 -41.89 -25.71 8.25
C ILE A 819 -42.90 -26.54 9.06
N GLY A 820 -42.78 -26.53 10.39
CA GLY A 820 -43.64 -27.32 11.27
C GLY A 820 -43.02 -28.63 11.76
N THR A 821 -41.90 -29.07 11.19
CA THR A 821 -41.22 -30.32 11.60
C THR A 821 -40.24 -30.09 12.76
N ILE A 822 -38.95 -30.08 12.46
CA ILE A 822 -37.85 -30.02 13.43
C ILE A 822 -37.18 -28.66 13.27
N LEU A 823 -37.34 -27.83 14.27
CA LEU A 823 -36.73 -26.51 14.33
C LEU A 823 -35.28 -26.64 14.83
N LEU A 824 -34.34 -26.24 13.98
CA LEU A 824 -32.91 -26.19 14.30
C LEU A 824 -32.60 -24.81 14.87
N TYR A 825 -32.60 -24.66 16.19
CA TYR A 825 -32.59 -23.33 16.81
C TYR A 825 -31.15 -22.80 17.02
N ASP A 826 -30.74 -21.85 16.17
CA ASP A 826 -29.37 -21.32 16.10
C ASP A 826 -29.17 -19.95 16.76
N ARG A 827 -30.12 -19.51 17.58
CA ARG A 827 -30.11 -18.19 18.22
C ARG A 827 -29.71 -18.28 19.70
N PRO A 828 -29.13 -17.20 20.26
CA PRO A 828 -28.55 -17.22 21.61
C PRO A 828 -29.58 -17.27 22.75
N THR A 829 -30.79 -16.76 22.52
CA THR A 829 -31.91 -16.72 23.48
C THR A 829 -33.23 -17.00 22.76
N TYR A 830 -34.35 -17.19 23.47
CA TYR A 830 -35.68 -17.42 22.88
C TYR A 830 -36.33 -16.16 22.26
N GLU A 831 -35.69 -14.98 22.34
CA GLU A 831 -36.24 -13.72 21.82
C GLU A 831 -36.58 -13.77 20.32
N TRP A 832 -35.87 -14.60 19.54
CA TRP A 832 -36.15 -14.80 18.11
C TRP A 832 -37.36 -15.70 17.87
N LEU A 833 -37.54 -16.72 18.71
CA LEU A 833 -38.73 -17.56 18.67
C LEU A 833 -39.98 -16.77 19.05
N GLU A 834 -39.90 -15.92 20.08
CA GLU A 834 -41.03 -15.11 20.56
C GLU A 834 -41.54 -14.07 19.54
N ARG A 835 -40.70 -13.69 18.57
CA ARG A 835 -40.99 -12.63 17.59
C ARG A 835 -41.15 -13.15 16.16
N THR A 836 -41.06 -14.47 15.97
CA THR A 836 -41.21 -15.08 14.64
C THR A 836 -42.67 -15.07 14.18
N THR A 837 -42.92 -15.54 12.97
CA THR A 837 -44.28 -15.65 12.40
C THR A 837 -45.08 -16.76 13.07
N GLU A 838 -46.42 -16.66 13.07
CA GLU A 838 -47.30 -17.71 13.64
C GLU A 838 -47.02 -19.10 13.07
N LYS A 839 -46.69 -19.18 11.77
CA LYS A 839 -46.33 -20.45 11.10
C LYS A 839 -45.05 -21.08 11.63
N GLU A 840 -44.09 -20.29 12.11
CA GLU A 840 -42.83 -20.78 12.63
C GLU A 840 -42.87 -21.06 14.15
N LEU A 841 -43.95 -20.66 14.84
CA LEU A 841 -44.19 -21.01 16.25
C LEU A 841 -44.67 -22.47 16.41
N GLU A 842 -45.24 -23.06 15.38
CA GLU A 842 -45.65 -24.46 15.39
C GLU A 842 -44.49 -25.38 14.99
N PHE A 843 -44.06 -26.26 15.89
CA PHE A 843 -43.05 -27.29 15.61
C PHE A 843 -43.36 -28.61 16.31
N LYS A 844 -42.94 -29.73 15.70
CA LYS A 844 -42.95 -31.06 16.32
C LYS A 844 -41.85 -31.20 17.36
N MET A 845 -40.66 -30.68 17.06
CA MET A 845 -39.49 -30.74 17.93
C MET A 845 -38.62 -29.50 17.73
N LEU A 846 -38.02 -29.00 18.81
CA LEU A 846 -37.01 -27.94 18.77
C LEU A 846 -35.68 -28.49 19.27
N LEU A 847 -34.64 -28.38 18.46
CA LEU A 847 -33.27 -28.70 18.86
C LEU A 847 -32.55 -27.40 19.24
N ALA A 848 -32.30 -27.21 20.54
CA ALA A 848 -31.81 -25.95 21.09
C ALA A 848 -30.28 -25.92 21.10
N GLY A 849 -29.68 -25.11 20.22
CA GLY A 849 -28.22 -25.01 20.13
C GLY A 849 -27.59 -24.27 21.29
N ASN A 850 -28.07 -23.04 21.56
CA ASN A 850 -27.55 -22.19 22.64
C ASN A 850 -28.42 -22.17 23.91
N PRO A 851 -29.69 -21.74 23.87
CA PRO A 851 -30.49 -21.61 25.10
C PRO A 851 -30.77 -22.96 25.74
N VAL A 852 -30.94 -22.95 27.06
CA VAL A 852 -31.43 -24.11 27.81
C VAL A 852 -32.81 -24.51 27.26
N PRO A 853 -33.08 -25.80 27.01
CA PRO A 853 -34.40 -26.27 26.59
C PRO A 853 -35.46 -25.96 27.65
N LEU A 854 -36.40 -25.06 27.36
CA LEU A 854 -37.45 -24.62 28.30
C LEU A 854 -38.87 -24.98 27.85
N VAL A 855 -39.05 -25.42 26.60
CA VAL A 855 -40.35 -25.82 26.05
C VAL A 855 -40.49 -27.33 26.12
N LYS A 856 -41.68 -27.87 26.44
CA LYS A 856 -41.94 -29.33 26.54
C LYS A 856 -41.48 -30.17 25.32
N LYS A 857 -41.36 -29.55 24.14
CA LYS A 857 -40.93 -30.19 22.87
C LYS A 857 -39.47 -29.88 22.49
N SER A 858 -38.70 -29.23 23.36
CA SER A 858 -37.31 -28.86 23.10
C SER A 858 -36.32 -29.84 23.72
N LYS A 859 -35.20 -30.11 23.03
CA LYS A 859 -34.09 -30.94 23.51
C LYS A 859 -32.74 -30.19 23.40
N PRO A 860 -31.77 -30.49 24.29
CA PRO A 860 -30.38 -30.07 24.09
C PRO A 860 -29.86 -30.54 22.74
N TRP A 861 -29.07 -29.70 22.06
CA TRP A 861 -28.53 -30.01 20.73
C TRP A 861 -27.01 -29.80 20.65
N ILE A 862 -26.48 -29.83 19.43
CA ILE A 862 -25.09 -29.50 19.11
C ILE A 862 -24.83 -28.00 19.31
N PHE A 863 -23.55 -27.65 19.29
CA PHE A 863 -23.12 -26.26 19.17
C PHE A 863 -21.89 -26.18 18.26
N TRP A 864 -21.53 -24.97 17.82
CA TRP A 864 -20.57 -24.76 16.72
C TRP A 864 -19.56 -23.65 17.03
N ALA A 865 -18.43 -23.70 16.33
CA ALA A 865 -17.45 -22.62 16.29
C ALA A 865 -17.99 -21.41 15.50
N ARG A 866 -17.33 -20.24 15.60
CA ARG A 866 -17.73 -19.06 14.84
C ARG A 866 -17.46 -19.22 13.34
N GLN A 867 -16.35 -19.89 13.01
CA GLN A 867 -15.95 -20.23 11.64
C GLN A 867 -15.65 -21.74 11.53
N PRO A 868 -16.68 -22.61 11.48
CA PRO A 868 -16.49 -24.06 11.47
C PRO A 868 -15.53 -24.57 10.39
N ARG A 869 -15.54 -23.94 9.20
CA ARG A 869 -14.66 -24.33 8.08
C ARG A 869 -13.19 -24.06 8.36
N LEU A 870 -12.89 -22.93 8.97
CA LEU A 870 -11.51 -22.59 9.35
C LEU A 870 -11.02 -23.55 10.44
N VAL A 871 -11.88 -23.87 11.41
CA VAL A 871 -11.57 -24.85 12.46
C VAL A 871 -11.24 -26.22 11.85
N GLU A 872 -12.07 -26.77 10.96
CA GLU A 872 -11.77 -28.06 10.31
C GLU A 872 -10.47 -28.02 9.51
N SER A 873 -10.24 -26.95 8.74
CA SER A 873 -9.00 -26.78 7.98
C SER A 873 -7.76 -26.76 8.87
N LEU A 874 -7.80 -26.12 10.04
CA LEU A 874 -6.65 -26.07 10.95
C LEU A 874 -6.45 -27.40 11.69
N VAL A 875 -7.53 -28.11 12.02
CA VAL A 875 -7.44 -29.46 12.58
C VAL A 875 -6.82 -30.43 11.57
N GLU A 876 -7.23 -30.38 10.30
CA GLU A 876 -6.65 -31.19 9.21
C GLU A 876 -5.16 -30.90 8.98
N GLN A 877 -4.75 -29.63 9.15
CA GLN A 877 -3.33 -29.23 9.10
C GLN A 877 -2.52 -29.65 10.32
N GLY A 878 -3.15 -30.24 11.34
CA GLY A 878 -2.49 -30.68 12.55
C GLY A 878 -2.15 -29.54 13.53
N VAL A 879 -2.77 -28.37 13.43
CA VAL A 879 -2.48 -27.24 14.33
C VAL A 879 -2.77 -27.58 15.81
N CYS A 880 -3.75 -28.44 16.06
CA CYS A 880 -4.18 -28.87 17.39
C CYS A 880 -3.37 -30.05 17.99
N THR A 881 -2.26 -30.47 17.37
CA THR A 881 -1.49 -31.66 17.79
C THR A 881 -0.46 -31.36 18.88
N LYS A 882 -0.11 -30.09 19.12
CA LYS A 882 0.86 -29.67 20.15
C LYS A 882 0.57 -30.25 21.53
N GLY A 883 1.58 -30.87 22.13
CA GLY A 883 1.56 -31.37 23.50
C GLY A 883 1.72 -30.27 24.56
N TYR A 884 1.74 -30.67 25.84
CA TYR A 884 1.78 -29.75 26.98
C TYR A 884 2.98 -28.78 26.96
N ASP A 885 4.18 -29.29 26.67
CA ASP A 885 5.42 -28.51 26.70
C ASP A 885 5.61 -27.61 25.47
N GLU A 886 4.98 -27.96 24.34
CA GLU A 886 5.02 -27.18 23.10
C GLU A 886 4.09 -25.96 23.13
N ARG A 887 3.21 -25.88 24.13
CA ARG A 887 2.27 -24.77 24.35
C ARG A 887 2.90 -23.76 25.30
N THR A 888 3.20 -22.58 24.78
CA THR A 888 3.94 -21.54 25.52
C THR A 888 3.06 -20.70 26.44
N ASP A 889 1.75 -20.62 26.15
CA ASP A 889 0.80 -19.82 26.93
C ASP A 889 0.10 -20.67 28.00
N SER A 890 0.01 -20.16 29.24
CA SER A 890 -0.62 -20.86 30.35
C SER A 890 -2.16 -20.80 30.26
N LEU A 891 -2.74 -19.61 30.40
CA LEU A 891 -4.17 -19.33 30.30
C LEU A 891 -4.41 -18.14 29.36
N VAL A 892 -5.35 -18.24 28.43
CA VAL A 892 -5.68 -17.13 27.51
C VAL A 892 -7.17 -16.77 27.48
N PHE A 893 -7.46 -15.51 27.16
CA PHE A 893 -8.82 -15.04 26.89
C PHE A 893 -8.83 -14.00 25.75
N TYR A 894 -9.63 -14.23 24.71
CA TYR A 894 -9.79 -13.29 23.57
C TYR A 894 -11.26 -13.05 23.27
N GLY A 895 -11.93 -12.20 24.03
CA GLY A 895 -13.37 -11.93 23.91
C GLY A 895 -13.69 -10.54 23.39
N ARG A 896 -14.97 -10.24 23.27
CA ARG A 896 -15.49 -8.88 23.05
C ARG A 896 -16.79 -8.72 23.85
N ILE A 897 -17.06 -7.52 24.34
CA ILE A 897 -18.37 -7.14 24.87
C ILE A 897 -19.14 -6.45 23.74
N GLU A 898 -20.13 -7.14 23.18
CA GLU A 898 -20.91 -6.67 22.02
C GLU A 898 -22.27 -6.08 22.41
N ASN A 899 -22.74 -6.31 23.64
CA ASN A 899 -24.00 -5.78 24.15
C ASN A 899 -24.01 -5.70 25.69
N ASP A 900 -24.98 -4.97 26.23
CA ASP A 900 -25.08 -4.67 27.66
C ASP A 900 -25.27 -5.92 28.52
N LYS A 901 -26.07 -6.91 28.07
CA LYS A 901 -26.27 -8.18 28.80
C LYS A 901 -24.96 -8.97 28.92
N GLN A 902 -24.16 -9.03 27.85
CA GLN A 902 -22.83 -9.65 27.88
C GLN A 902 -21.86 -8.84 28.76
N GLY A 903 -21.98 -7.51 28.76
CA GLY A 903 -21.21 -6.63 29.65
C GLY A 903 -21.50 -6.88 31.13
N GLN A 904 -22.75 -7.13 31.50
CA GLN A 904 -23.14 -7.47 32.88
C GLN A 904 -22.49 -8.78 33.37
N HIS A 905 -22.30 -9.75 32.47
CA HIS A 905 -21.64 -11.03 32.81
C HIS A 905 -20.10 -10.96 32.81
N ARG A 906 -19.51 -9.83 32.42
CA ARG A 906 -18.05 -9.64 32.30
C ARG A 906 -17.56 -8.42 33.07
N GLN A 907 -18.17 -8.18 34.22
CA GLN A 907 -17.73 -7.17 35.19
C GLN A 907 -16.59 -7.73 36.05
N ASN A 908 -15.71 -6.85 36.56
CA ASN A 908 -14.62 -7.20 37.48
C ASN A 908 -13.66 -8.30 36.95
N VAL A 909 -13.13 -8.10 35.73
CA VAL A 909 -12.23 -9.07 35.08
C VAL A 909 -10.75 -8.93 35.46
N ASP A 910 -10.39 -8.01 36.35
CA ASP A 910 -8.97 -7.69 36.62
C ASP A 910 -8.18 -8.88 37.17
N GLY A 911 -8.79 -9.69 38.04
CA GLY A 911 -8.17 -10.94 38.51
C GLY A 911 -8.00 -11.97 37.39
N TRP A 912 -8.99 -12.12 36.51
CA TRP A 912 -8.91 -13.01 35.33
C TRP A 912 -7.86 -12.53 34.33
N LYS A 913 -7.77 -11.22 34.10
CA LYS A 913 -6.77 -10.58 33.24
C LYS A 913 -5.36 -10.80 33.76
N SER A 914 -5.17 -10.71 35.08
CA SER A 914 -3.87 -10.89 35.72
C SER A 914 -3.38 -12.33 35.66
N LEU A 915 -4.31 -13.30 35.64
CA LEU A 915 -3.98 -14.73 35.53
C LEU A 915 -3.67 -15.18 34.09
N CYS A 916 -4.23 -14.51 33.09
CA CYS A 916 -4.02 -14.88 31.69
C CYS A 916 -2.65 -14.40 31.18
N SER A 917 -1.90 -15.27 30.49
CA SER A 917 -0.68 -14.85 29.76
C SER A 917 -1.03 -13.88 28.63
N GLN A 918 -2.20 -14.05 28.01
CA GLN A 918 -2.74 -13.14 27.01
C GLN A 918 -4.23 -12.89 27.26
N PHE A 919 -4.61 -11.62 27.39
CA PHE A 919 -5.98 -11.20 27.64
C PHE A 919 -6.38 -10.05 26.72
N SER A 920 -7.46 -10.24 25.97
CA SER A 920 -8.08 -9.20 25.15
C SER A 920 -9.60 -9.22 25.31
N MET A 921 -10.17 -8.05 25.58
CA MET A 921 -11.62 -7.87 25.69
C MET A 921 -12.05 -6.44 25.27
N PRO A 922 -11.95 -6.08 23.98
CA PRO A 922 -12.50 -4.82 23.48
C PRO A 922 -13.99 -4.66 23.81
N VAL A 923 -14.40 -3.40 23.99
CA VAL A 923 -15.80 -3.03 24.28
C VAL A 923 -16.40 -2.34 23.06
N GLY A 924 -17.54 -2.87 22.58
CA GLY A 924 -18.25 -2.35 21.41
C GLY A 924 -17.62 -2.75 20.06
N SER A 925 -18.28 -2.33 18.98
CA SER A 925 -17.90 -2.70 17.61
C SER A 925 -16.88 -1.76 16.95
N GLN A 926 -16.53 -0.65 17.60
CA GLN A 926 -15.64 0.38 17.06
C GLN A 926 -14.15 0.04 17.20
N GLN A 927 -13.79 -0.77 18.20
CA GLN A 927 -12.42 -1.28 18.35
C GLN A 927 -12.24 -2.56 17.52
N ALA A 928 -11.09 -2.73 16.86
CA ALA A 928 -10.78 -3.94 16.12
C ALA A 928 -10.58 -5.15 17.07
N TYR A 929 -10.69 -6.37 16.55
CA TYR A 929 -10.26 -7.55 17.30
C TYR A 929 -8.72 -7.53 17.41
N ALA A 930 -8.18 -8.05 18.52
CA ALA A 930 -6.73 -8.08 18.72
C ALA A 930 -5.99 -9.03 17.76
N LEU A 931 -6.67 -10.08 17.30
CA LEU A 931 -6.14 -11.10 16.40
C LEU A 931 -7.12 -11.35 15.25
N GLY A 932 -6.62 -11.66 14.06
CA GLY A 932 -7.41 -12.21 12.97
C GLY A 932 -7.96 -13.60 13.30
N PRO A 933 -8.98 -14.13 12.58
CA PRO A 933 -9.61 -15.41 12.91
C PRO A 933 -8.64 -16.61 12.97
N GLU A 934 -7.70 -16.71 12.02
CA GLU A 934 -6.72 -17.79 11.99
C GLU A 934 -5.66 -17.63 13.09
N GLU A 935 -5.18 -16.41 13.31
CA GLU A 935 -4.23 -16.08 14.39
C GLU A 935 -4.83 -16.39 15.76
N TYR A 936 -6.11 -16.07 15.97
CA TYR A 936 -6.85 -16.39 17.18
C TYR A 936 -6.90 -17.90 17.44
N LEU A 937 -7.27 -18.72 16.44
CA LEU A 937 -7.32 -20.18 16.59
C LEU A 937 -5.92 -20.77 16.83
N LYS A 938 -4.89 -20.26 16.16
CA LYS A 938 -3.50 -20.65 16.41
C LYS A 938 -3.04 -20.26 17.82
N ALA A 939 -3.47 -19.11 18.34
CA ALA A 939 -3.19 -18.68 19.71
C ALA A 939 -3.86 -19.62 20.73
N LEU A 940 -5.11 -20.08 20.47
CA LEU A 940 -5.74 -21.12 21.30
C LEU A 940 -4.96 -22.43 21.24
N ALA A 941 -4.52 -22.86 20.04
CA ALA A 941 -3.71 -24.06 19.88
C ALA A 941 -2.32 -23.97 20.53
N ASN A 942 -1.86 -22.74 20.83
CA ASN A 942 -0.60 -22.48 21.52
C ASN A 942 -0.74 -22.37 23.05
N SER A 943 -1.97 -22.39 23.57
CA SER A 943 -2.25 -22.25 25.00
C SER A 943 -2.71 -23.54 25.64
N ARG A 944 -2.25 -23.80 26.87
CA ARG A 944 -2.65 -24.97 27.67
C ARG A 944 -4.12 -24.86 28.10
N PHE A 945 -4.51 -23.70 28.62
CA PHE A 945 -5.85 -23.44 29.13
C PHE A 945 -6.50 -22.23 28.47
N GLY A 946 -7.82 -22.26 28.32
CA GLY A 946 -8.57 -21.13 27.78
C GLY A 946 -9.73 -20.74 28.68
N LEU A 947 -9.77 -19.48 29.11
CA LEU A 947 -10.83 -18.99 29.96
C LEU A 947 -12.14 -18.85 29.19
N SER A 948 -13.23 -19.34 29.78
CA SER A 948 -14.59 -19.24 29.25
C SER A 948 -15.46 -18.43 30.20
N LEU A 949 -15.79 -17.21 29.76
CA LEU A 949 -16.71 -16.29 30.42
C LEU A 949 -18.03 -16.25 29.65
N ARG A 950 -19.15 -16.23 30.38
CA ARG A 950 -20.50 -16.23 29.82
C ARG A 950 -20.67 -15.19 28.70
N GLY A 951 -21.30 -15.61 27.62
CA GLY A 951 -21.62 -14.79 26.46
C GLY A 951 -22.97 -14.09 26.59
N TYR A 952 -23.56 -13.71 25.46
CA TYR A 952 -24.94 -13.23 25.41
C TYR A 952 -25.95 -14.35 25.73
N GLY A 953 -25.71 -15.55 25.21
CA GLY A 953 -26.38 -16.79 25.62
C GLY A 953 -25.58 -17.54 26.68
N PRO A 954 -26.13 -18.63 27.25
CA PRO A 954 -25.43 -19.49 28.21
C PRO A 954 -24.21 -20.23 27.61
N LYS A 955 -24.14 -20.37 26.27
CA LYS A 955 -23.01 -20.92 25.53
C LYS A 955 -22.38 -19.89 24.59
N CYS A 956 -21.09 -20.04 24.29
CA CYS A 956 -20.28 -19.20 23.40
C CYS A 956 -19.49 -20.05 22.38
N ASN A 957 -19.30 -19.52 21.17
CA ASN A 957 -18.55 -20.25 20.14
C ASN A 957 -17.12 -20.62 20.60
N ARG A 958 -16.57 -19.85 21.55
CA ARG A 958 -15.26 -20.07 22.16
C ARG A 958 -15.12 -21.48 22.71
N GLU A 959 -16.11 -22.00 23.43
CA GLU A 959 -15.95 -23.30 24.08
C GLU A 959 -15.67 -24.39 23.04
N ILE A 960 -16.33 -24.33 21.89
CA ILE A 960 -16.12 -25.24 20.75
C ILE A 960 -14.75 -25.03 20.10
N GLU A 961 -14.32 -23.78 19.98
CA GLU A 961 -13.01 -23.42 19.41
C GLU A 961 -11.85 -23.90 20.30
N LEU A 962 -11.97 -23.75 21.62
CA LEU A 962 -10.99 -24.25 22.60
C LEU A 962 -10.81 -25.76 22.48
N VAL A 963 -11.90 -26.52 22.57
CA VAL A 963 -11.83 -27.98 22.53
C VAL A 963 -11.37 -28.51 21.17
N SER A 964 -11.68 -27.81 20.07
CA SER A 964 -11.18 -28.15 18.74
C SER A 964 -9.67 -27.96 18.60
N MET A 965 -9.12 -26.93 19.23
CA MET A 965 -7.69 -26.61 19.20
C MET A 965 -6.88 -27.38 20.27
N GLY A 966 -7.52 -28.28 21.01
CA GLY A 966 -6.91 -29.02 22.12
C GLY A 966 -6.52 -28.15 23.31
N CYS A 967 -7.09 -26.95 23.44
CA CYS A 967 -6.92 -26.06 24.58
C CYS A 967 -7.97 -26.41 25.63
N VAL A 968 -7.56 -26.70 26.86
CA VAL A 968 -8.49 -27.17 27.91
C VAL A 968 -9.29 -25.96 28.45
N PRO A 969 -10.62 -25.96 28.35
CA PRO A 969 -11.45 -24.86 28.86
C PRO A 969 -11.40 -24.76 30.40
N VAL A 970 -11.23 -23.53 30.88
CA VAL A 970 -11.41 -23.13 32.27
C VAL A 970 -12.69 -22.30 32.35
N VAL A 971 -13.72 -22.83 32.99
CA VAL A 971 -15.11 -22.42 32.78
C VAL A 971 -15.70 -21.86 34.06
N THR A 972 -16.23 -20.64 33.98
CA THR A 972 -16.91 -19.97 35.11
C THR A 972 -18.33 -20.51 35.34
N GLU A 973 -18.89 -20.31 36.54
CA GLU A 973 -20.23 -20.78 36.93
C GLU A 973 -21.37 -20.37 35.96
N GLY A 974 -21.22 -19.25 35.25
CA GLY A 974 -22.24 -18.75 34.33
C GLY A 974 -22.27 -19.42 32.94
N VAL A 975 -21.29 -20.26 32.61
CA VAL A 975 -21.20 -20.92 31.29
C VAL A 975 -21.77 -22.32 31.37
N ASP A 976 -22.74 -22.60 30.51
CA ASP A 976 -23.42 -23.89 30.46
C ASP A 976 -22.54 -24.95 29.80
N MET A 977 -22.35 -26.08 30.49
CA MET A 977 -21.63 -27.27 30.02
C MET A 977 -22.51 -28.52 30.01
N ASP A 978 -23.75 -28.40 30.48
CA ASP A 978 -24.64 -29.52 30.77
C ASP A 978 -25.70 -29.69 29.68
N ASN A 979 -26.16 -28.60 29.05
CA ASN A 979 -27.22 -28.67 28.04
C ASN A 979 -26.69 -28.83 26.60
N TYR A 980 -25.65 -29.64 26.41
CA TYR A 980 -25.26 -30.15 25.09
C TYR A 980 -25.92 -31.51 24.85
N CYS A 981 -26.07 -31.92 23.59
CA CYS A 981 -26.58 -33.25 23.28
C CYS A 981 -25.73 -34.37 23.90
N GLU A 982 -24.42 -34.17 23.95
CA GLU A 982 -23.47 -34.93 24.76
C GLU A 982 -22.82 -33.94 25.73
N PRO A 983 -23.22 -33.89 27.02
CA PRO A 983 -22.68 -32.96 27.99
C PRO A 983 -21.16 -33.06 28.12
N PHE A 984 -20.50 -31.95 28.45
CA PHE A 984 -19.09 -32.00 28.80
C PHE A 984 -18.89 -32.59 30.20
N ILE A 985 -17.82 -33.35 30.41
CA ILE A 985 -17.53 -34.02 31.67
C ILE A 985 -16.47 -33.20 32.41
N LYS A 986 -16.79 -32.77 33.64
CA LYS A 986 -15.83 -32.05 34.50
C LYS A 986 -14.59 -32.92 34.75
N ASP A 987 -13.41 -32.30 34.78
CA ASP A 987 -12.10 -32.94 35.00
C ASP A 987 -11.65 -33.92 33.88
N THR A 988 -12.43 -34.00 32.81
CA THR A 988 -12.11 -34.72 31.57
C THR A 988 -12.08 -33.77 30.38
N HIS A 989 -13.10 -32.91 30.23
CA HIS A 989 -13.19 -31.96 29.12
C HIS A 989 -12.95 -30.51 29.55
N TYR A 990 -13.11 -30.17 30.83
CA TYR A 990 -12.96 -28.78 31.30
C TYR A 990 -12.74 -28.71 32.82
N LEU A 991 -12.30 -27.55 33.29
CA LEU A 991 -12.22 -27.20 34.72
C LEU A 991 -13.32 -26.22 35.09
N ARG A 992 -14.05 -26.45 36.19
CA ARG A 992 -15.07 -25.53 36.71
C ARG A 992 -14.46 -24.67 37.81
N VAL A 993 -14.54 -23.35 37.66
CA VAL A 993 -13.90 -22.41 38.58
C VAL A 993 -14.87 -21.32 39.04
N SER A 994 -14.74 -20.95 40.31
CA SER A 994 -15.57 -19.92 40.94
C SER A 994 -14.96 -18.51 40.85
N ASN A 995 -13.63 -18.41 40.91
CA ASN A 995 -12.86 -17.16 40.89
C ASN A 995 -11.43 -17.39 40.33
N PRO A 996 -10.63 -16.33 40.09
CA PRO A 996 -9.27 -16.46 39.58
C PRO A 996 -8.34 -17.29 40.46
N GLU A 997 -8.45 -17.20 41.78
CA GLU A 997 -7.61 -17.93 42.73
C GLU A 997 -7.86 -19.45 42.65
N ASP A 998 -9.12 -19.85 42.56
CA ASP A 998 -9.56 -21.23 42.34
C ASP A 998 -9.06 -21.77 40.98
N ALA A 999 -9.12 -20.94 39.94
CA ALA A 999 -8.59 -21.30 38.63
C ALA A 999 -7.07 -21.53 38.65
N GLU A 1000 -6.32 -20.66 39.32
CA GLU A 1000 -4.88 -20.82 39.48
C GLU A 1000 -4.53 -22.10 40.25
N ALA A 1001 -5.24 -22.36 41.36
CA ALA A 1001 -5.03 -23.55 42.18
C ALA A 1001 -5.33 -24.85 41.40
N GLN A 1002 -6.47 -24.90 40.69
CA GLN A 1002 -6.84 -26.06 39.88
C GLN A 1002 -5.85 -26.29 38.73
N MET A 1003 -5.49 -25.24 37.97
CA MET A 1003 -4.52 -25.38 36.86
C MET A 1003 -3.15 -25.88 37.34
N LYS A 1004 -2.66 -25.42 38.50
CA LYS A 1004 -1.39 -25.88 39.09
C LYS A 1004 -1.44 -27.34 39.58
N SER A 1005 -2.62 -27.84 39.92
CA SER A 1005 -2.82 -29.22 40.38
C SER A 1005 -2.84 -30.26 39.26
N ILE A 1006 -3.02 -29.83 38.01
CA ILE A 1006 -3.06 -30.71 36.84
C ILE A 1006 -1.64 -31.00 36.34
N THR A 1007 -1.27 -32.28 36.28
CA THR A 1007 0.01 -32.70 35.70
C THR A 1007 -0.01 -32.61 34.17
N ALA A 1008 1.16 -32.62 33.52
CA ALA A 1008 1.26 -32.60 32.06
C ALA A 1008 0.54 -33.80 31.41
N GLU A 1009 0.64 -34.99 32.02
CA GLU A 1009 -0.04 -36.21 31.58
C GLU A 1009 -1.56 -36.05 31.68
N LYS A 1010 -2.06 -35.59 32.82
CA LYS A 1010 -3.50 -35.37 33.02
C LYS A 1010 -4.03 -34.30 32.06
N TRP A 1011 -3.27 -33.23 31.82
CA TRP A 1011 -3.63 -32.23 30.82
C TRP A 1011 -3.70 -32.83 29.41
N GLN A 1012 -2.75 -33.69 29.03
CA GLN A 1012 -2.72 -34.34 27.73
C GLN A 1012 -3.92 -35.26 27.51
N GLU A 1013 -4.34 -35.99 28.55
CA GLU A 1013 -5.59 -36.75 28.55
C GLU A 1013 -6.79 -35.85 28.29
N MET A 1014 -6.89 -34.74 29.03
CA MET A 1014 -8.00 -33.79 28.89
C MET A 1014 -8.04 -33.14 27.51
N SER A 1015 -6.89 -32.71 26.98
CA SER A 1015 -6.76 -32.13 25.63
C SER A 1015 -7.18 -33.13 24.54
N THR A 1016 -6.80 -34.40 24.70
CA THR A 1016 -7.18 -35.47 23.77
C THR A 1016 -8.70 -35.71 23.83
N ALA A 1017 -9.26 -35.82 25.03
CA ALA A 1017 -10.69 -35.98 25.23
C ALA A 1017 -11.50 -34.81 24.63
N CYS A 1018 -11.01 -33.57 24.77
CA CYS A 1018 -11.60 -32.38 24.13
C CYS A 1018 -11.68 -32.51 22.60
N LYS A 1019 -10.57 -32.87 21.96
CA LYS A 1019 -10.51 -33.02 20.49
C LYS A 1019 -11.42 -34.14 19.99
N GLU A 1020 -11.46 -35.25 20.71
CA GLU A 1020 -12.36 -36.35 20.39
C GLU A 1020 -13.84 -35.97 20.56
N TRP A 1021 -14.17 -35.27 21.64
CA TRP A 1021 -15.52 -34.76 21.87
C TRP A 1021 -15.92 -33.81 20.73
N TRP A 1022 -15.04 -32.89 20.34
CA TRP A 1022 -15.28 -32.00 19.19
C TRP A 1022 -15.53 -32.80 17.91
N LYS A 1023 -14.68 -33.78 17.61
CA LYS A 1023 -14.79 -34.61 16.41
C LYS A 1023 -16.14 -35.33 16.35
N ARG A 1024 -16.64 -35.83 17.48
CA ARG A 1024 -17.93 -36.56 17.57
C ARG A 1024 -19.16 -35.65 17.61
N ASN A 1025 -19.05 -34.40 18.07
CA ASN A 1025 -20.21 -33.55 18.37
C ASN A 1025 -20.31 -32.24 17.59
N ALA A 1026 -19.19 -31.67 17.15
CA ALA A 1026 -19.11 -30.30 16.61
C ALA A 1026 -18.37 -30.18 15.27
N SER A 1027 -17.63 -31.21 14.83
CA SER A 1027 -17.16 -31.32 13.43
C SER A 1027 -18.37 -31.41 12.47
N ALA A 1028 -18.20 -31.13 11.18
CA ALA A 1028 -19.30 -31.20 10.21
C ALA A 1028 -19.99 -32.57 10.22
N GLU A 1029 -19.22 -33.66 10.17
CA GLU A 1029 -19.79 -35.02 10.23
C GLU A 1029 -20.36 -35.36 11.61
N GLY A 1030 -19.62 -35.08 12.70
CA GLY A 1030 -20.06 -35.40 14.05
C GLY A 1030 -21.34 -34.67 14.44
N SER A 1031 -21.39 -33.37 14.14
CA SER A 1031 -22.56 -32.52 14.40
C SER A 1031 -23.78 -32.95 13.60
N TRP A 1032 -23.61 -33.35 12.34
CA TRP A 1032 -24.70 -33.91 11.55
C TRP A 1032 -25.18 -35.25 12.11
N ASN A 1033 -24.26 -36.16 12.44
CA ASN A 1033 -24.60 -37.47 13.01
C ASN A 1033 -25.39 -37.33 14.31
N ARG A 1034 -25.02 -36.39 15.19
CA ARG A 1034 -25.78 -36.06 16.41
C ARG A 1034 -27.16 -35.49 16.10
N THR A 1035 -27.23 -34.58 15.12
CA THR A 1035 -28.50 -33.99 14.67
C THR A 1035 -29.44 -35.07 14.13
N LYS A 1036 -28.92 -35.99 13.31
CA LYS A 1036 -29.65 -37.13 12.73
C LYS A 1036 -30.26 -38.01 13.82
N VAL A 1037 -29.45 -38.42 14.80
CA VAL A 1037 -29.90 -39.23 15.94
C VAL A 1037 -30.99 -38.52 16.75
N LEU A 1038 -30.82 -37.24 17.06
CA LEU A 1038 -31.81 -36.47 17.84
C LEU A 1038 -33.12 -36.25 17.08
N ALA A 1039 -33.03 -36.11 15.76
CA ALA A 1039 -34.15 -35.92 14.86
C ALA A 1039 -34.89 -37.23 14.51
N ASN A 1040 -34.38 -38.39 14.92
CA ASN A 1040 -34.90 -39.73 14.59
C ASN A 1040 -35.07 -39.95 13.07
N ILE A 1041 -34.03 -39.61 12.28
CA ILE A 1041 -34.00 -39.76 10.81
C ILE A 1041 -32.85 -40.63 10.33
#